data_AF-A0A3R7IC56-F1
#
_entry.id   AF-A0A3R7IC56-F1
#
_cell.length_a   1.000
_cell.length_b   1.000
_cell.length_c   1.000
_cell.angle_alpha   90.00
_cell.angle_beta   90.00
_cell.angle_gamma   90.00
#
_symmetry.space_group_name_H-M   'P 1'
#
loop_
_entity.id
_entity.type
_entity.pdbx_description
1 polymer ?
#
loop_
_entity_poly.entity_id
_entity_poly.type
_entity_poly.pdbx_seq_one_letter_code
_entity_poly.pdbx_strand_id
1 'polypeptide(L)'
;MALPLHPPTDPKSARAFWTNVFLSHPPRDLVDAPEFPPRPDEFQEIDWAPYVESKDAKLARILWDLPTQKLRQHLDSLGRHPFPRPDEDDDTRAMKHTEVLAFEVYEHLLLEHMYPIAESEWQNKWKQMGMDRAKWRFDDILNDWGHIDTGPVLIRGWDVLSSRKLNVAILQQELKDRNLDQAGKSQVLRQRLYDYERKEQKSLTLFFRSDLSHWNISKGNPRERRIYPGDELDPLDMYTCAIKVSPYNPTYWVSRAYCHYQQAFFDLAIGDAYRAQLLCEVLVDARCRNRYPGLYPRIWHAISQHILAGMNGDTDDVPPEVEKMRQPNGINYFIPTLRKALHNIISLSLAALQAKEDHKAMEKYLPQRVIMPDRDTRPFERRGEVMEAYFDDAHNEKEAKKLWFHESRAGKVSAERPYPYESSDKHRTDQDFLDELNQRLFGNNQALPRKKCEVKSVDRLKPAKDSATALGVFATEDIKKGQMIFVEEPAMRGHLNVSRLPKDRCEYSARTPRCDNCYKKLDPATPVQDQEQIRKIKAGEDRAACKCVLLDEEEAITLSFCPPGTGPKTCSEIARKLYHFRACGKDWKWLHDAMRPYVMPVPNHRNHYYFSHTNEAHGTLLSLLLREVFDITLERRERFQDPNLMVHEIDEFLILEDSLDWPDEKVAFPFTLAANIQVPFDILMQLGVDIFGDLTFDTWVIQIVLRKLLINAVPWADKEPTKKIVRQKKIDDGEKQDEMVKRGESFAGYDPSFRALYLYPGLSLFNHACPEKHNAEWGFDFADVPNRVFVWAKDDIPKGKEILIPYTESPLTKNGMLRQLGRQCACDGEHDDESSDEDDSPEQSPQYAPLSAAPRAPTPANSSDRSQAPSPRSLGTQTKPAGAQVDGTDDNREEFAAREEHFLPEATEDEFDWELEHHMATRKRPYRAEWQESRDYKRRHFAS
;
A
#
# COMPACT_ATOMS: atom_id res chain seq x y z
N MET A 1 -4.29 -35.58 -14.56
CA MET A 1 -3.82 -36.99 -14.59
C MET A 1 -2.60 -37.05 -15.49
N ALA A 2 -1.40 -37.10 -14.90
CA ALA A 2 -0.17 -37.28 -15.65
C ALA A 2 -0.06 -38.74 -16.09
N LEU A 3 0.21 -38.98 -17.38
CA LEU A 3 0.58 -40.32 -17.86
C LEU A 3 1.86 -40.78 -17.16
N PRO A 4 2.00 -42.05 -16.76
CA PRO A 4 3.24 -42.56 -16.19
C PRO A 4 4.35 -42.51 -17.26
N LEU A 5 5.35 -41.66 -17.05
CA LEU A 5 6.56 -41.61 -17.85
C LEU A 5 7.37 -42.89 -17.59
N HIS A 6 7.42 -43.81 -18.56
CA HIS A 6 8.25 -45.02 -18.48
C HIS A 6 9.59 -44.76 -19.17
N PRO A 7 10.70 -44.60 -18.43
CA PRO A 7 12.01 -44.46 -19.04
C PRO A 7 12.41 -45.77 -19.74
N PRO A 8 13.20 -45.70 -20.83
CA PRO A 8 13.82 -46.87 -21.44
C PRO A 8 14.64 -47.67 -20.43
N THR A 9 14.73 -48.99 -20.60
CA THR A 9 15.54 -49.87 -19.74
C THR A 9 17.05 -49.72 -19.97
N ASP A 10 17.46 -49.21 -21.12
CA ASP A 10 18.86 -48.94 -21.45
C ASP A 10 19.35 -47.65 -20.74
N PRO A 11 20.44 -47.68 -19.95
CA PRO A 11 20.93 -46.52 -19.19
C PRO A 11 21.26 -45.28 -20.04
N LYS A 12 21.74 -45.46 -21.27
CA LYS A 12 22.04 -44.32 -22.17
C LYS A 12 20.76 -43.70 -22.70
N SER A 13 19.81 -44.52 -23.11
CA SER A 13 18.48 -44.10 -23.57
C SER A 13 17.63 -43.53 -22.44
N ALA A 14 17.75 -44.05 -21.22
CA ALA A 14 17.15 -43.51 -20.01
C ALA A 14 17.76 -42.15 -19.68
N ARG A 15 19.08 -42.02 -19.72
CA ARG A 15 19.76 -40.73 -19.52
C ARG A 15 19.37 -39.72 -20.58
N ALA A 16 19.29 -40.11 -21.86
CA ALA A 16 18.82 -39.25 -22.93
C ALA A 16 17.33 -38.89 -22.78
N PHE A 17 16.49 -39.84 -22.35
CA PHE A 17 15.07 -39.63 -22.06
C PHE A 17 14.88 -38.65 -20.91
N TRP A 18 15.53 -38.87 -19.76
CA TRP A 18 15.50 -37.95 -18.63
C TRP A 18 16.11 -36.61 -18.99
N THR A 19 17.21 -36.57 -19.73
CA THR A 19 17.78 -35.32 -20.25
C THR A 19 16.74 -34.62 -21.13
N ASN A 20 16.05 -35.30 -22.04
CA ASN A 20 15.01 -34.69 -22.87
C ASN A 20 13.78 -34.26 -22.05
N VAL A 21 13.38 -34.99 -21.01
CA VAL A 21 12.27 -34.62 -20.09
C VAL A 21 12.63 -33.42 -19.21
N PHE A 22 13.88 -33.35 -18.73
CA PHE A 22 14.39 -32.20 -17.98
C PHE A 22 14.71 -31.00 -18.89
N LEU A 23 14.91 -31.22 -20.19
CA LEU A 23 15.16 -30.18 -21.20
C LEU A 23 13.91 -29.79 -22.00
N SER A 24 12.82 -30.56 -21.94
CA SER A 24 11.52 -30.20 -22.49
C SER A 24 10.86 -29.11 -21.63
N HIS A 25 9.89 -28.40 -22.21
CA HIS A 25 9.07 -27.45 -21.47
C HIS A 25 8.54 -28.11 -20.19
N PRO A 26 8.59 -27.45 -19.03
CA PRO A 26 7.97 -28.00 -17.83
C PRO A 26 6.49 -28.29 -18.15
N PRO A 27 5.97 -29.49 -17.78
CA PRO A 27 4.58 -29.83 -17.99
C PRO A 27 3.64 -28.74 -17.48
N ARG A 28 2.44 -28.69 -18.07
CA ARG A 28 1.37 -27.81 -17.61
C ARG A 28 1.16 -27.98 -16.11
N ASP A 29 1.02 -26.87 -15.40
CA ASP A 29 0.84 -26.78 -13.94
C ASP A 29 2.11 -27.09 -13.10
N LEU A 30 3.31 -27.20 -13.70
CA LEU A 30 4.57 -27.32 -12.94
C LEU A 30 5.14 -25.96 -12.50
N VAL A 31 4.86 -24.89 -13.25
CA VAL A 31 5.30 -23.52 -12.94
C VAL A 31 4.10 -22.73 -12.45
N ASP A 32 3.93 -22.68 -11.14
CA ASP A 32 2.90 -21.85 -10.53
C ASP A 32 3.24 -20.36 -10.70
N ALA A 33 2.20 -19.54 -10.86
CA ALA A 33 2.34 -18.10 -10.74
C ALA A 33 2.88 -17.78 -9.33
N PRO A 34 3.77 -16.79 -9.18
CA PRO A 34 4.25 -16.41 -7.86
C PRO A 34 3.08 -15.97 -6.97
N GLU A 35 3.23 -16.17 -5.66
CA GLU A 35 2.20 -15.77 -4.67
C GLU A 35 2.01 -14.24 -4.67
N PHE A 36 3.10 -13.50 -4.89
CA PHE A 36 3.14 -12.03 -4.98
C PHE A 36 3.91 -11.57 -6.21
N PRO A 37 3.60 -10.39 -6.78
CA PRO A 37 4.30 -9.86 -7.94
C PRO A 37 5.78 -9.54 -7.65
N PRO A 38 6.62 -9.37 -8.70
CA PRO A 38 7.98 -8.90 -8.54
C PRO A 38 8.00 -7.51 -7.87
N ARG A 39 9.04 -7.27 -7.07
CA ARG A 39 9.28 -6.01 -6.36
C ARG A 39 10.50 -5.29 -6.94
N PRO A 40 10.57 -3.95 -6.86
CA PRO A 40 11.73 -3.21 -7.32
C PRO A 40 12.99 -3.56 -6.51
N ASP A 41 14.13 -3.53 -7.18
CA ASP A 41 15.43 -3.43 -6.53
C ASP A 41 15.72 -1.94 -6.25
N GLU A 42 15.19 -1.48 -5.12
CA GLU A 42 15.30 -0.09 -4.70
C GLU A 42 16.75 0.21 -4.28
N PHE A 43 17.43 1.09 -5.01
CA PHE A 43 18.76 1.62 -4.66
C PHE A 43 18.80 3.14 -4.64
N GLN A 44 17.64 3.80 -4.70
CA GLN A 44 17.54 5.25 -4.62
C GLN A 44 17.51 5.69 -3.15
N GLU A 45 18.30 6.71 -2.80
CA GLU A 45 18.36 7.23 -1.45
C GLU A 45 17.04 7.94 -1.12
N ILE A 46 16.19 7.28 -0.32
CA ILE A 46 15.04 7.88 0.34
C ILE A 46 15.57 8.83 1.41
N ASP A 47 15.00 10.03 1.48
CA ASP A 47 15.31 10.99 2.53
C ASP A 47 14.62 10.58 3.84
N TRP A 48 15.22 9.61 4.53
CA TRP A 48 14.76 9.16 5.84
C TRP A 48 14.78 10.29 6.86
N ALA A 49 13.72 10.38 7.67
CA ALA A 49 13.66 11.24 8.84
C ALA A 49 14.89 11.08 9.76
N PRO A 50 15.23 12.12 10.54
CA PRO A 50 16.34 12.08 11.49
C PRO A 50 16.20 10.97 12.56
N TYR A 51 17.31 10.64 13.22
CA TYR A 51 17.29 9.80 14.41
C TYR A 51 16.42 10.44 15.50
N VAL A 52 15.62 9.61 16.18
CA VAL A 52 14.77 10.06 17.29
C VAL A 52 15.65 10.56 18.45
N GLU A 53 15.33 11.74 18.99
CA GLU A 53 16.00 12.27 20.18
C GLU A 53 15.50 11.53 21.44
N SER A 54 16.33 11.42 22.48
CA SER A 54 15.95 10.66 23.71
C SER A 54 14.65 11.18 24.36
N LYS A 55 14.46 12.51 24.36
CA LYS A 55 13.22 13.13 24.83
C LYS A 55 12.00 12.68 24.01
N ASP A 56 12.14 12.59 22.69
CA ASP A 56 11.06 12.25 21.76
C ASP A 56 10.74 10.75 21.89
N ALA A 57 11.77 9.91 22.08
CA ALA A 57 11.58 8.50 22.40
C ALA A 57 10.84 8.28 23.72
N LYS A 58 11.10 9.10 24.75
CA LYS A 58 10.35 9.08 26.01
C LYS A 58 8.88 9.44 25.81
N LEU A 59 8.59 10.50 25.06
CA LEU A 59 7.21 10.88 24.72
C LEU A 59 6.50 9.76 23.95
N ALA A 60 7.13 9.23 22.90
CA ALA A 60 6.58 8.14 22.10
C ALA A 60 6.30 6.89 22.96
N ARG A 61 7.17 6.57 23.91
CA ARG A 61 6.97 5.47 24.85
C ARG A 61 5.77 5.71 25.77
N ILE A 62 5.62 6.90 26.35
CA ILE A 62 4.47 7.24 27.21
C ILE A 62 3.15 7.10 26.43
N LEU A 63 3.12 7.68 25.22
CA LEU A 63 1.97 7.61 24.32
C LEU A 63 1.59 6.16 23.96
N TRP A 64 2.57 5.28 23.80
CA TRP A 64 2.34 3.87 23.51
C TRP A 64 1.96 3.04 24.75
N ASP A 65 2.63 3.26 25.88
CA ASP A 65 2.50 2.42 27.08
C ASP A 65 1.13 2.60 27.74
N LEU A 66 0.59 3.82 27.78
CA LEU A 66 -0.70 4.12 28.42
C LEU A 66 -1.88 3.29 27.88
N PRO A 67 -2.14 3.23 26.55
CA PRO A 67 -3.15 2.32 26.02
C PRO A 67 -2.77 0.84 26.16
N THR A 68 -1.48 0.51 26.09
CA THR A 68 -1.00 -0.87 26.22
C THR A 68 -1.20 -1.43 27.64
N GLN A 69 -1.07 -0.58 28.67
CA GLN A 69 -1.41 -0.94 30.05
C GLN A 69 -2.90 -1.31 30.20
N LYS A 70 -3.80 -0.73 29.42
CA LYS A 70 -5.22 -1.14 29.41
C LYS A 70 -5.41 -2.53 28.86
N LEU A 71 -4.68 -2.90 27.79
CA LEU A 71 -4.66 -4.27 27.29
C LEU A 71 -4.14 -5.25 28.36
N ARG A 72 -3.06 -4.88 29.05
CA ARG A 72 -2.51 -5.69 30.15
C ARG A 72 -3.53 -5.90 31.28
N GLN A 73 -4.18 -4.83 31.74
CA GLN A 73 -5.24 -4.90 32.75
C GLN A 73 -6.39 -5.84 32.33
N HIS A 74 -6.76 -5.82 31.04
CA HIS A 74 -7.77 -6.73 30.53
C HIS A 74 -7.29 -8.19 30.56
N LEU A 75 -6.08 -8.48 30.08
CA LEU A 75 -5.50 -9.83 30.12
C LEU A 75 -5.41 -10.36 31.55
N ASP A 76 -4.94 -9.54 32.49
CA ASP A 76 -4.86 -9.90 33.90
C ASP A 76 -6.24 -10.23 34.49
N SER A 77 -7.29 -9.51 34.07
CA SER A 77 -8.67 -9.75 34.51
C SER A 77 -9.26 -11.07 34.02
N LEU A 78 -8.77 -11.61 32.90
CA LEU A 78 -9.24 -12.87 32.34
C LEU A 78 -8.64 -14.10 33.05
N GLY A 79 -7.48 -13.94 33.70
CA GLY A 79 -6.82 -15.00 34.48
C GLY A 79 -6.52 -16.29 33.70
N ARG A 80 -6.52 -16.24 32.36
CA ARG A 80 -6.38 -17.40 31.47
C ARG A 80 -5.43 -17.07 30.33
N HIS A 81 -4.38 -17.89 30.18
CA HIS A 81 -3.52 -17.90 28.99
C HIS A 81 -3.78 -19.20 28.20
N PRO A 82 -4.29 -19.13 26.96
CA PRO A 82 -4.70 -20.30 26.16
C PRO A 82 -3.50 -21.17 25.74
N PHE A 83 -2.31 -20.59 25.75
CA PHE A 83 -1.04 -21.29 25.59
C PHE A 83 -0.10 -20.90 26.74
N PRO A 84 -0.27 -21.50 27.93
CA PRO A 84 0.57 -21.21 29.07
C PRO A 84 2.03 -21.51 28.74
N ARG A 85 2.94 -20.70 29.27
CA ARG A 85 4.37 -20.94 29.10
C ARG A 85 4.75 -22.24 29.83
N PRO A 86 5.65 -23.07 29.26
CA PRO A 86 6.23 -24.18 30.00
C PRO A 86 6.83 -23.68 31.32
N ASP A 87 6.78 -24.52 32.36
CA ASP A 87 7.52 -24.27 33.60
C ASP A 87 9.03 -24.21 33.31
N GLU A 88 9.77 -23.41 34.08
CA GLU A 88 11.19 -23.03 33.91
C GLU A 88 12.12 -24.16 33.42
N ASP A 89 12.19 -24.37 32.11
CA ASP A 89 13.26 -25.11 31.44
C ASP A 89 14.32 -24.13 30.89
N ASP A 90 15.48 -24.68 30.47
CA ASP A 90 16.58 -23.85 29.97
C ASP A 90 16.20 -23.05 28.70
N ASP A 91 15.27 -23.57 27.90
CA ASP A 91 14.75 -22.92 26.68
C ASP A 91 13.85 -21.71 27.01
N THR A 92 13.00 -21.82 28.04
CA THR A 92 12.16 -20.71 28.52
C THR A 92 12.97 -19.62 29.23
N ARG A 93 14.07 -19.97 29.90
CA ARG A 93 15.00 -18.97 30.48
C ARG A 93 15.65 -18.12 29.39
N ALA A 94 16.01 -18.70 28.25
CA ALA A 94 16.60 -17.97 27.12
C ALA A 94 15.63 -16.95 26.49
N MET A 95 14.31 -17.23 26.54
CA MET A 95 13.24 -16.40 25.99
C MET A 95 12.66 -15.38 26.99
N LYS A 96 13.17 -15.33 28.23
CA LYS A 96 12.70 -14.36 29.22
C LYS A 96 13.03 -12.93 28.76
N HIS A 97 12.09 -12.00 28.97
CA HIS A 97 12.19 -10.57 28.62
C HIS A 97 12.29 -10.24 27.12
N THR A 98 12.23 -11.21 26.21
CA THR A 98 12.28 -10.95 24.76
C THR A 98 10.98 -10.39 24.20
N GLU A 99 9.89 -10.45 24.97
CA GLU A 99 8.53 -10.18 24.46
C GLU A 99 8.07 -8.74 24.67
N VAL A 100 8.88 -7.91 25.36
CA VAL A 100 8.46 -6.59 25.89
C VAL A 100 7.90 -5.63 24.82
N LEU A 101 8.28 -5.81 23.57
CA LEU A 101 7.90 -4.93 22.46
C LEU A 101 6.50 -5.21 21.88
N ALA A 102 5.89 -6.38 22.13
CA ALA A 102 4.57 -6.71 21.61
C ALA A 102 3.80 -7.75 22.47
N PHE A 103 4.19 -7.92 23.73
CA PHE A 103 3.65 -8.96 24.61
C PHE A 103 2.13 -8.90 24.70
N GLU A 104 1.56 -7.75 25.04
CA GLU A 104 0.11 -7.59 25.25
C GLU A 104 -0.68 -7.89 23.98
N VAL A 105 -0.21 -7.35 22.85
CA VAL A 105 -0.84 -7.57 21.54
C VAL A 105 -0.79 -9.05 21.18
N TYR A 106 0.37 -9.69 21.36
CA TYR A 106 0.56 -11.10 21.02
C TYR A 106 -0.31 -12.01 21.89
N GLU A 107 -0.30 -11.83 23.21
CA GLU A 107 -1.13 -12.61 24.14
C GLU A 107 -2.63 -12.46 23.82
N HIS A 108 -3.06 -11.23 23.48
CA HIS A 108 -4.46 -11.00 23.14
C HIS A 108 -4.85 -11.65 21.80
N LEU A 109 -3.96 -11.68 20.81
CA LEU A 109 -4.18 -12.42 19.56
C LEU A 109 -4.27 -13.93 19.79
N LEU A 110 -3.52 -14.46 20.75
CA LEU A 110 -3.57 -15.88 21.11
C LEU A 110 -4.91 -16.29 21.74
N LEU A 111 -5.65 -15.38 22.37
CA LEU A 111 -7.01 -15.65 22.88
C LEU A 111 -8.00 -15.97 21.76
N GLU A 112 -7.89 -15.28 20.62
CA GLU A 112 -8.84 -15.36 19.50
C GLU A 112 -8.14 -15.66 18.17
N HIS A 113 -7.22 -16.64 18.19
CA HIS A 113 -6.37 -16.93 17.02
C HIS A 113 -7.06 -17.73 15.91
N MET A 114 -8.22 -18.34 16.16
CA MET A 114 -8.84 -19.28 15.21
C MET A 114 -9.61 -18.58 14.10
N TYR A 115 -10.37 -17.54 14.44
CA TYR A 115 -11.28 -16.84 13.54
C TYR A 115 -11.06 -15.34 13.65
N PRO A 116 -11.23 -14.59 12.55
CA PRO A 116 -11.22 -13.13 12.62
C PRO A 116 -12.41 -12.61 13.45
N ILE A 117 -12.22 -11.44 14.06
CA ILE A 117 -13.33 -10.67 14.64
C ILE A 117 -14.35 -10.31 13.55
N ALA A 118 -15.63 -10.52 13.82
CA ALA A 118 -16.69 -10.12 12.90
C ALA A 118 -16.93 -8.60 12.96
N GLU A 119 -17.23 -7.98 11.81
CA GLU A 119 -17.50 -6.53 11.73
C GLU A 119 -18.73 -6.11 12.54
N SER A 120 -19.69 -7.01 12.79
CA SER A 120 -20.83 -6.72 13.67
C SER A 120 -20.49 -6.74 15.16
N GLU A 121 -19.37 -7.34 15.55
CA GLU A 121 -19.03 -7.62 16.95
C GLU A 121 -17.98 -6.67 17.55
N TRP A 122 -17.26 -5.92 16.71
CA TRP A 122 -16.11 -5.14 17.13
C TRP A 122 -16.44 -4.14 18.26
N GLN A 123 -17.60 -3.49 18.20
CA GLN A 123 -18.01 -2.51 19.21
C GLN A 123 -18.21 -3.15 20.59
N ASN A 124 -18.76 -4.37 20.62
CA ASN A 124 -19.00 -5.08 21.87
C ASN A 124 -17.67 -5.52 22.49
N LYS A 125 -16.75 -6.06 21.69
CA LYS A 125 -15.40 -6.41 22.14
C LYS A 125 -14.61 -5.19 22.60
N TRP A 126 -14.68 -4.08 21.85
CA TRP A 126 -14.04 -2.82 22.21
C TRP A 126 -14.51 -2.28 23.57
N LYS A 127 -15.81 -2.38 23.86
CA LYS A 127 -16.42 -2.04 25.15
C LYS A 127 -16.03 -3.01 26.26
N GLN A 128 -15.96 -4.32 25.99
CA GLN A 128 -15.55 -5.32 26.97
C GLN A 128 -14.11 -5.12 27.45
N MET A 129 -13.22 -4.70 26.54
CA MET A 129 -11.85 -4.31 26.88
C MET A 129 -11.77 -2.97 27.63
N GLY A 130 -12.87 -2.21 27.73
CA GLY A 130 -12.91 -0.88 28.33
C GLY A 130 -12.21 0.21 27.50
N MET A 131 -11.92 -0.08 26.22
CA MET A 131 -11.19 0.82 25.33
C MET A 131 -12.06 1.97 24.79
N ASP A 132 -13.39 1.82 24.81
CA ASP A 132 -14.34 2.89 24.46
C ASP A 132 -14.29 4.08 25.43
N ARG A 133 -13.99 3.80 26.71
CA ARG A 133 -13.90 4.79 27.80
C ARG A 133 -12.47 5.22 28.10
N ALA A 134 -11.48 4.58 27.47
CA ALA A 134 -10.08 4.90 27.67
C ALA A 134 -9.75 6.21 26.95
N LYS A 135 -9.68 7.30 27.70
CA LYS A 135 -9.27 8.63 27.25
C LYS A 135 -8.16 9.15 28.16
N TRP A 136 -7.15 9.78 27.57
CA TRP A 136 -6.04 10.39 28.31
C TRP A 136 -6.00 11.87 28.02
N ARG A 137 -5.93 12.69 29.07
CA ARG A 137 -5.76 14.13 28.90
C ARG A 137 -4.33 14.42 28.50
N PHE A 138 -4.18 15.24 27.48
CA PHE A 138 -2.85 15.55 26.96
C PHE A 138 -1.97 16.32 27.96
N ASP A 139 -2.58 17.09 28.87
CA ASP A 139 -1.86 17.76 29.96
C ASP A 139 -1.11 16.77 30.87
N ASP A 140 -1.73 15.63 31.18
CA ASP A 140 -1.14 14.61 32.05
C ASP A 140 0.06 13.95 31.36
N ILE A 141 -0.06 13.69 30.05
CA ILE A 141 1.02 13.15 29.22
C ILE A 141 2.21 14.11 29.16
N LEU A 142 1.96 15.41 29.00
CA LEU A 142 3.02 16.44 28.99
C LEU A 142 3.74 16.52 30.35
N ASN A 143 3.01 16.34 31.45
CA ASN A 143 3.57 16.30 32.79
C ASN A 143 4.48 15.07 32.98
N ASP A 144 4.02 13.88 32.60
CA ASP A 144 4.78 12.62 32.69
C ASP A 144 6.03 12.63 31.80
N TRP A 145 5.93 13.27 30.63
CA TRP A 145 7.07 13.48 29.75
C TRP A 145 8.17 14.30 30.42
N GLY A 146 7.80 15.19 31.35
CA GLY A 146 8.71 16.12 32.02
C GLY A 146 8.89 17.42 31.23
N HIS A 147 7.92 17.79 30.39
CA HIS A 147 7.93 19.05 29.65
C HIS A 147 7.55 20.22 30.57
N ILE A 148 8.48 20.59 31.46
CA ILE A 148 8.29 21.69 32.42
C ILE A 148 8.52 23.04 31.73
N ASP A 149 7.56 23.96 31.88
CA ASP A 149 7.60 25.36 31.42
C ASP A 149 8.82 26.14 31.97
N THR A 150 9.94 26.16 31.25
CA THR A 150 11.13 26.86 31.75
C THR A 150 11.84 27.75 30.73
N GLY A 151 11.47 27.71 29.45
CA GLY A 151 12.10 28.53 28.39
C GLY A 151 11.35 29.84 28.09
N PRO A 152 12.04 30.95 27.80
CA PRO A 152 11.41 32.13 27.23
C PRO A 152 10.92 31.85 25.81
N VAL A 153 9.72 32.30 25.44
CA VAL A 153 9.22 32.23 24.06
C VAL A 153 9.96 33.27 23.23
N LEU A 154 10.73 32.82 22.24
CA LEU A 154 11.54 33.68 21.38
C LEU A 154 10.91 33.84 20.00
N ILE A 155 10.62 35.07 19.59
CA ILE A 155 10.23 35.41 18.21
C ILE A 155 11.34 36.25 17.59
N ARG A 156 11.86 35.80 16.44
CA ARG A 156 13.06 36.38 15.79
C ARG A 156 14.27 36.50 16.73
N GLY A 157 14.42 35.54 17.66
CA GLY A 157 15.49 35.52 18.67
C GLY A 157 15.27 36.46 19.86
N TRP A 158 14.09 37.09 19.99
CA TRP A 158 13.76 38.01 21.09
C TRP A 158 12.64 37.45 21.97
N ASP A 159 12.81 37.53 23.29
CA ASP A 159 11.75 37.16 24.24
C ASP A 159 10.52 38.06 24.06
N VAL A 160 9.38 37.43 23.79
CA VAL A 160 8.08 38.08 23.55
C VAL A 160 7.65 38.95 24.73
N LEU A 161 7.89 38.51 25.97
CA LEU A 161 7.43 39.22 27.16
C LEU A 161 8.37 40.36 27.54
N SER A 162 9.69 40.16 27.45
CA SER A 162 10.67 41.10 28.01
C SER A 162 11.39 42.01 26.98
N SER A 163 11.44 41.64 25.71
CA SER A 163 12.27 42.36 24.72
C SER A 163 11.70 43.71 24.31
N ARG A 164 12.46 44.79 24.48
CA ARG A 164 12.09 46.15 24.00
C ARG A 164 12.15 46.31 22.48
N LYS A 165 12.72 45.33 21.75
CA LYS A 165 12.87 45.39 20.29
C LYS A 165 11.57 45.03 19.54
N LEU A 166 10.62 44.40 20.21
CA LEU A 166 9.28 44.11 19.68
C LEU A 166 8.34 45.31 19.91
N ASN A 167 8.30 46.24 18.95
CA ASN A 167 7.38 47.37 19.00
C ASN A 167 5.94 46.93 18.65
N VAL A 168 4.95 47.80 18.89
CA VAL A 168 3.53 47.48 18.67
C VAL A 168 3.25 47.11 17.20
N ALA A 169 3.88 47.78 16.25
CA ALA A 169 3.72 47.47 14.82
C ALA A 169 4.22 46.06 14.48
N ILE A 170 5.38 45.64 15.02
CA ILE A 170 5.91 44.29 14.84
C ILE A 170 4.99 43.27 15.52
N LEU A 171 4.51 43.53 16.74
CA LEU A 171 3.59 42.62 17.44
C LEU A 171 2.27 42.45 16.69
N GLN A 172 1.70 43.53 16.16
CA GLN A 172 0.48 43.47 15.33
C GLN A 172 0.72 42.71 14.02
N GLN A 173 1.89 42.88 13.39
CA GLN A 173 2.26 42.12 12.21
C GLN A 173 2.40 40.63 12.52
N GLU A 174 3.10 40.25 13.59
CA GLU A 174 3.26 38.84 13.99
C GLU A 174 1.92 38.19 14.37
N LEU A 175 1.00 38.94 15.01
CA LEU A 175 -0.37 38.48 15.27
C LEU A 175 -1.19 38.36 13.99
N LYS A 176 -1.05 39.31 13.05
CA LYS A 176 -1.72 39.27 11.74
C LYS A 176 -1.27 38.07 10.91
N ASP A 177 0.02 37.78 10.89
CA ASP A 177 0.61 36.65 10.16
C ASP A 177 0.10 35.29 10.72
N ARG A 178 -0.32 35.26 12.00
CA ARG A 178 -0.92 34.10 12.68
C ARG A 178 -2.45 34.14 12.73
N ASN A 179 -3.07 35.09 12.04
CA ASN A 179 -4.52 35.30 12.00
C ASN A 179 -5.16 35.52 13.40
N LEU A 180 -4.45 36.19 14.29
CA LEU A 180 -4.89 36.54 15.64
C LEU A 180 -5.36 38.00 15.71
N ASP A 181 -6.23 38.30 16.69
CA ASP A 181 -6.71 39.67 16.94
C ASP A 181 -5.53 40.64 17.18
N GLN A 182 -5.58 41.80 16.51
CA GLN A 182 -4.55 42.85 16.55
C GLN A 182 -4.93 44.00 17.50
N ALA A 183 -6.12 43.97 18.09
CA ALA A 183 -6.59 44.99 19.01
C ALA A 183 -5.93 44.85 20.39
N GLY A 184 -5.48 45.98 20.95
CA GLY A 184 -4.98 46.05 22.32
C GLY A 184 -3.71 46.90 22.49
N LYS A 185 -3.31 47.11 23.75
CA LYS A 185 -2.04 47.74 24.12
C LYS A 185 -0.89 46.73 24.01
N SER A 186 0.37 47.20 23.93
CA SER A 186 1.56 46.35 23.76
C SER A 186 1.60 45.14 24.70
N GLN A 187 1.22 45.29 25.97
CA GLN A 187 1.20 44.19 26.94
C GLN A 187 0.20 43.09 26.56
N VAL A 188 -0.99 43.46 26.07
CA VAL A 188 -2.03 42.50 25.64
C VAL A 188 -1.57 41.76 24.38
N LEU A 189 -0.96 42.47 23.43
CA LEU A 189 -0.44 41.87 22.21
C LEU A 189 0.70 40.88 22.50
N ARG A 190 1.61 41.24 23.43
CA ARG A 190 2.69 40.36 23.88
C ARG A 190 2.15 39.13 24.61
N GLN A 191 1.20 39.31 25.51
CA GLN A 191 0.60 38.19 26.25
C GLN A 191 -0.11 37.24 25.30
N ARG A 192 -0.91 37.76 24.35
CA ARG A 192 -1.60 36.96 23.34
C ARG A 192 -0.63 36.16 22.47
N LEU A 193 0.45 36.79 22.02
CA LEU A 193 1.47 36.14 21.20
C LEU A 193 2.26 35.11 22.01
N TYR A 194 2.59 35.42 23.27
CA TYR A 194 3.23 34.50 24.20
C TYR A 194 2.35 33.27 24.48
N ASP A 195 1.08 33.47 24.79
CA ASP A 195 0.12 32.40 25.06
C ASP A 195 -0.12 31.53 23.83
N TYR A 196 -0.20 32.15 22.64
CA TYR A 196 -0.29 31.43 21.37
C TYR A 196 0.94 30.56 21.13
N GLU A 197 2.14 31.15 21.11
CA GLU A 197 3.37 30.40 20.85
C GLU A 197 3.61 29.30 21.90
N ARG A 198 3.26 29.54 23.16
CA ARG A 198 3.35 28.53 24.22
C ARG A 198 2.37 27.38 23.98
N LYS A 199 1.15 27.68 23.52
CA LYS A 199 0.16 26.67 23.13
C LYS A 199 0.63 25.87 21.92
N GLU A 200 1.26 26.52 20.95
CA GLU A 200 1.79 25.90 19.73
C GLU A 200 3.00 25.01 20.02
N GLN A 201 3.95 25.48 20.84
CA GLN A 201 5.12 24.69 21.29
C GLN A 201 4.73 23.42 22.04
N LYS A 202 3.59 23.45 22.74
CA LYS A 202 3.05 22.31 23.47
C LYS A 202 2.10 21.46 22.63
N SER A 203 1.78 21.86 21.40
CA SER A 203 0.84 21.13 20.56
C SER A 203 1.53 20.01 19.78
N LEU A 204 0.78 18.94 19.52
CA LEU A 204 1.23 17.82 18.70
C LEU A 204 0.37 17.79 17.44
N THR A 205 0.94 18.13 16.30
CA THR A 205 0.23 17.97 15.02
C THR A 205 0.09 16.49 14.73
N LEU A 206 -1.12 15.95 14.56
CA LEU A 206 -1.35 14.58 14.09
C LEU A 206 -1.28 14.52 12.56
N PHE A 207 -2.19 15.22 11.89
CA PHE A 207 -2.28 15.30 10.44
C PHE A 207 -2.33 16.74 9.99
N PHE A 208 -1.73 16.99 8.84
CA PHE A 208 -1.96 18.23 8.11
C PHE A 208 -3.13 18.01 7.15
N ARG A 209 -3.92 19.06 6.91
CA ARG A 209 -4.94 19.07 5.84
C ARG A 209 -4.43 19.92 4.69
N SER A 210 -4.84 19.58 3.46
CA SER A 210 -4.51 20.41 2.31
C SER A 210 -5.15 21.79 2.43
N ASP A 211 -4.49 22.80 1.87
CA ASP A 211 -5.12 24.09 1.62
C ASP A 211 -6.03 23.97 0.38
N LEU A 212 -7.35 24.01 0.61
CA LEU A 212 -8.38 23.97 -0.44
C LEU A 212 -9.05 25.34 -0.66
N SER A 213 -8.42 26.42 -0.20
CA SER A 213 -8.96 27.77 -0.32
C SER A 213 -9.17 28.21 -1.77
N HIS A 214 -8.37 27.69 -2.71
CA HIS A 214 -8.56 27.93 -4.16
C HIS A 214 -9.82 27.28 -4.73
N TRP A 215 -10.45 26.35 -4.01
CA TRP A 215 -11.77 25.79 -4.29
C TRP A 215 -12.89 26.47 -3.50
N ASN A 216 -12.58 27.59 -2.83
CA ASN A 216 -13.44 28.25 -1.85
C ASN A 216 -13.86 27.35 -0.67
N ILE A 217 -13.23 26.18 -0.51
CA ILE A 217 -13.42 25.30 0.63
C ILE A 217 -12.54 25.82 1.78
N SER A 218 -13.11 25.98 2.97
CA SER A 218 -12.37 26.34 4.18
C SER A 218 -11.55 27.65 4.07
N LYS A 219 -12.19 28.75 3.64
CA LYS A 219 -11.59 30.11 3.70
C LYS A 219 -11.14 30.42 5.14
N GLY A 220 -9.83 30.33 5.44
CA GLY A 220 -9.25 30.99 6.62
C GLY A 220 -8.36 30.21 7.59
N ASN A 221 -7.76 29.06 7.24
CA ASN A 221 -6.45 28.56 7.70
C ASN A 221 -6.31 27.06 7.41
N PRO A 222 -5.11 26.54 7.09
CA PRO A 222 -4.86 25.10 7.04
C PRO A 222 -5.24 24.48 8.38
N ARG A 223 -6.25 23.61 8.36
CA ARG A 223 -6.78 22.94 9.56
C ARG A 223 -5.92 21.75 9.87
N GLU A 224 -4.77 21.98 10.51
CA GLU A 224 -4.04 20.89 11.14
C GLU A 224 -4.93 20.23 12.20
N ARG A 225 -5.03 18.89 12.20
CA ARG A 225 -5.53 18.19 13.39
C ARG A 225 -4.40 18.24 14.42
N ARG A 226 -4.36 19.34 15.17
CA ARG A 226 -3.47 19.51 16.32
C ARG A 226 -4.15 19.03 17.58
N ILE A 227 -3.38 18.35 18.39
CA ILE A 227 -3.70 18.08 19.78
C ILE A 227 -3.13 19.24 20.59
N TYR A 228 -3.99 19.86 21.38
CA TYR A 228 -3.63 20.94 22.28
C TYR A 228 -3.69 20.50 23.74
N PRO A 229 -2.98 21.22 24.63
CA PRO A 229 -3.20 21.11 26.07
C PRO A 229 -4.70 21.19 26.41
N GLY A 230 -5.18 20.25 27.20
CA GLY A 230 -6.59 20.07 27.56
C GLY A 230 -7.39 19.07 26.70
N ASP A 231 -6.90 18.68 25.53
CA ASP A 231 -7.58 17.70 24.67
C ASP A 231 -7.54 16.28 25.28
N GLU A 232 -8.55 15.47 24.97
CA GLU A 232 -8.62 14.06 25.31
C GLU A 232 -8.25 13.19 24.10
N LEU A 233 -7.29 12.29 24.31
CA LEU A 233 -6.79 11.37 23.29
C LEU A 233 -7.36 9.99 23.49
N ASP A 234 -7.76 9.36 22.39
CA ASP A 234 -8.15 7.95 22.37
C ASP A 234 -6.97 7.03 22.01
N PRO A 235 -7.12 5.70 22.13
CA PRO A 235 -6.02 4.77 21.84
C PRO A 235 -5.43 4.95 20.44
N LEU A 236 -6.26 5.25 19.43
CA LEU A 236 -5.81 5.41 18.06
C LEU A 236 -5.00 6.71 17.89
N ASP A 237 -5.47 7.82 18.49
CA ASP A 237 -4.74 9.09 18.52
C ASP A 237 -3.37 8.93 19.21
N MET A 238 -3.34 8.20 20.33
CA MET A 238 -2.12 7.92 21.11
C MET A 238 -1.10 7.13 20.29
N TYR A 239 -1.50 6.04 19.65
CA TYR A 239 -0.60 5.24 18.81
C TYR A 239 -0.13 6.00 17.56
N THR A 240 -1.01 6.77 16.92
CA THR A 240 -0.61 7.62 15.78
C THR A 240 0.41 8.68 16.20
N CYS A 241 0.26 9.30 17.37
CA CYS A 241 1.25 10.23 17.90
C CYS A 241 2.61 9.54 18.16
N ALA A 242 2.59 8.35 18.76
CA ALA A 242 3.82 7.59 19.02
C ALA A 242 4.60 7.29 17.72
N ILE A 243 3.89 6.89 16.65
CA ILE A 243 4.47 6.69 15.32
C ILE A 243 5.04 7.99 14.77
N LYS A 244 4.29 9.10 14.83
CA LYS A 244 4.75 10.37 14.28
C LYS A 244 6.03 10.88 14.94
N VAL A 245 6.17 10.66 16.25
CA VAL A 245 7.35 11.06 17.03
C VAL A 245 8.53 10.11 16.79
N SER A 246 8.28 8.81 16.57
CA SER A 246 9.33 7.80 16.39
C SER A 246 8.91 6.74 15.35
N PRO A 247 8.97 7.08 14.05
CA PRO A 247 8.35 6.29 12.98
C PRO A 247 9.02 4.95 12.70
N TYR A 248 10.28 4.78 13.10
CA TYR A 248 11.06 3.57 12.81
C TYR A 248 11.01 2.50 13.89
N ASN A 249 10.20 2.69 14.94
CA ASN A 249 9.99 1.65 15.95
C ASN A 249 8.79 0.77 15.56
N PRO A 250 8.98 -0.52 15.19
CA PRO A 250 7.90 -1.40 14.74
C PRO A 250 6.83 -1.65 15.81
N THR A 251 7.14 -1.53 17.09
CA THR A 251 6.16 -1.70 18.19
C THR A 251 4.96 -0.78 18.06
N TYR A 252 5.18 0.49 17.69
CA TYR A 252 4.09 1.46 17.60
C TYR A 252 3.14 1.13 16.44
N TRP A 253 3.70 0.69 15.31
CA TRP A 253 2.94 0.17 14.18
C TRP A 253 2.18 -1.11 14.51
N VAL A 254 2.77 -2.05 15.25
CA VAL A 254 2.09 -3.28 15.71
C VAL A 254 0.86 -2.94 16.56
N SER A 255 1.01 -2.03 17.51
CA SER A 255 -0.09 -1.63 18.39
C SER A 255 -1.18 -0.87 17.64
N ARG A 256 -0.83 0.01 16.69
CA ARG A 256 -1.83 0.68 15.85
C ARG A 256 -2.53 -0.30 14.90
N ALA A 257 -1.79 -1.23 14.30
CA ALA A 257 -2.35 -2.29 13.47
C ALA A 257 -3.36 -3.14 14.25
N TYR A 258 -3.01 -3.52 15.48
CA TYR A 258 -3.90 -4.26 16.36
C TYR A 258 -5.13 -3.44 16.76
N CYS A 259 -4.96 -2.13 17.03
CA CYS A 259 -6.08 -1.22 17.26
C CYS A 259 -7.05 -1.18 16.07
N HIS A 260 -6.54 -1.05 14.84
CA HIS A 260 -7.36 -1.10 13.63
C HIS A 260 -8.06 -2.46 13.45
N TYR A 261 -7.36 -3.57 13.72
CA TYR A 261 -7.95 -4.91 13.68
C TYR A 261 -9.12 -5.04 14.66
N GLN A 262 -8.94 -4.58 15.91
CA GLN A 262 -9.99 -4.59 16.94
C GLN A 262 -11.17 -3.65 16.62
N GLN A 263 -10.99 -2.66 15.76
CA GLN A 263 -12.05 -1.78 15.25
C GLN A 263 -12.65 -2.27 13.92
N ALA A 264 -12.24 -3.47 13.46
CA ALA A 264 -12.63 -4.06 12.18
C ALA A 264 -12.28 -3.20 10.94
N PHE A 265 -11.19 -2.42 11.00
CA PHE A 265 -10.57 -1.78 9.84
C PHE A 265 -9.39 -2.64 9.33
N PHE A 266 -9.73 -3.80 8.76
CA PHE A 266 -8.77 -4.87 8.47
C PHE A 266 -7.71 -4.49 7.41
N ASP A 267 -8.10 -3.72 6.41
CA ASP A 267 -7.19 -3.20 5.38
C ASP A 267 -6.17 -2.21 5.97
N LEU A 268 -6.59 -1.34 6.89
CA LEU A 268 -5.69 -0.45 7.63
C LEU A 268 -4.75 -1.24 8.55
N ALA A 269 -5.28 -2.24 9.24
CA ALA A 269 -4.50 -3.13 10.10
C ALA A 269 -3.39 -3.85 9.31
N ILE A 270 -3.70 -4.34 8.11
CA ILE A 270 -2.69 -4.96 7.23
C ILE A 270 -1.64 -3.94 6.80
N GLY A 271 -2.03 -2.72 6.43
CA GLY A 271 -1.07 -1.69 6.00
C GLY A 271 -0.05 -1.33 7.09
N ASP A 272 -0.50 -1.17 8.34
CA ASP A 272 0.37 -0.91 9.48
C ASP A 272 1.23 -2.12 9.84
N ALA A 273 0.62 -3.32 9.86
CA ALA A 273 1.35 -4.55 10.14
C ALA A 273 2.42 -4.81 9.06
N TYR A 274 2.14 -4.50 7.80
CA TYR A 274 3.10 -4.65 6.72
C TYR A 274 4.26 -3.65 6.83
N ARG A 275 4.01 -2.39 7.21
CA ARG A 275 5.10 -1.43 7.51
C ARG A 275 5.99 -1.94 8.64
N ALA A 276 5.40 -2.39 9.75
CA ALA A 276 6.15 -3.00 10.84
C ALA A 276 6.93 -4.25 10.40
N GLN A 277 6.36 -5.07 9.52
CA GLN A 277 7.04 -6.22 8.94
C GLN A 277 8.26 -5.77 8.12
N LEU A 278 8.15 -4.75 7.27
CA LEU A 278 9.29 -4.21 6.52
C LEU A 278 10.44 -3.77 7.46
N LEU A 279 10.13 -3.07 8.55
CA LEU A 279 11.13 -2.66 9.55
C LEU A 279 11.79 -3.88 10.21
N CYS A 280 11.00 -4.89 10.61
CA CYS A 280 11.54 -6.12 11.19
C CYS A 280 12.42 -6.91 10.19
N GLU A 281 12.02 -6.99 8.92
CA GLU A 281 12.75 -7.72 7.88
C GLU A 281 14.11 -7.06 7.56
N VAL A 282 14.21 -5.72 7.61
CA VAL A 282 15.49 -5.00 7.46
C VAL A 282 16.51 -5.37 8.55
N LEU A 283 16.04 -5.69 9.77
CA LEU A 283 16.92 -6.10 10.86
C LEU A 283 17.47 -7.51 10.66
N VAL A 284 16.65 -8.43 10.16
CA VAL A 284 16.97 -9.88 10.11
C VAL A 284 17.46 -10.38 8.76
N ASP A 285 17.10 -9.74 7.64
CA ASP A 285 17.44 -10.18 6.29
C ASP A 285 18.42 -9.20 5.63
N ALA A 286 19.62 -9.68 5.31
CA ALA A 286 20.67 -8.89 4.66
C ALA A 286 20.25 -8.37 3.28
N ARG A 287 19.40 -9.10 2.54
CA ARG A 287 18.89 -8.65 1.23
C ARG A 287 17.95 -7.45 1.40
N CYS A 288 17.05 -7.52 2.38
CA CYS A 288 16.16 -6.40 2.72
C CYS A 288 16.95 -5.20 3.22
N ARG A 289 17.99 -5.42 4.03
CA ARG A 289 18.89 -4.36 4.49
C ARG A 289 19.58 -3.63 3.33
N ASN A 290 20.06 -4.37 2.34
CA ASN A 290 20.77 -3.80 1.20
C ASN A 290 19.86 -3.01 0.25
N ARG A 291 18.54 -3.30 0.25
CA ARG A 291 17.53 -2.55 -0.52
C ARG A 291 17.21 -1.18 0.09
N TYR A 292 17.41 -0.98 1.40
CA TYR A 292 17.04 0.26 2.08
C TYR A 292 18.24 0.84 2.84
N PRO A 293 19.22 1.46 2.13
CA PRO A 293 20.40 2.02 2.77
C PRO A 293 20.01 3.09 3.80
N GLY A 294 20.63 3.04 4.98
CA GLY A 294 20.39 3.99 6.07
C GLY A 294 19.17 3.71 6.96
N LEU A 295 18.29 2.78 6.59
CA LEU A 295 17.11 2.43 7.38
C LEU A 295 17.45 1.56 8.60
N TYR A 296 18.32 0.54 8.43
CA TYR A 296 18.78 -0.34 9.52
C TYR A 296 19.25 0.41 10.79
N PRO A 297 20.19 1.37 10.72
CA PRO A 297 20.66 2.06 11.93
C PRO A 297 19.55 2.89 12.60
N ARG A 298 18.57 3.40 11.85
CA ARG A 298 17.44 4.16 12.40
C ARG A 298 16.47 3.29 13.18
N ILE A 299 16.18 2.10 12.65
CA ILE A 299 15.34 1.11 13.34
C ILE A 299 16.04 0.68 14.64
N TRP A 300 17.33 0.33 14.54
CA TRP A 300 18.13 -0.06 15.71
C TRP A 300 18.10 1.05 16.77
N HIS A 301 18.42 2.28 16.38
CA HIS A 301 18.41 3.43 17.28
C HIS A 301 17.04 3.67 17.91
N ALA A 302 15.96 3.62 17.13
CA ALA A 302 14.60 3.86 17.64
C ALA A 302 14.17 2.84 18.69
N ILE A 303 14.49 1.56 18.49
CA ILE A 303 14.18 0.50 19.47
C ILE A 303 15.07 0.64 20.72
N SER A 304 16.37 0.91 20.55
CA SER A 304 17.26 1.17 21.69
C SER A 304 16.78 2.33 22.55
N GLN A 305 16.44 3.47 21.93
CA GLN A 305 15.94 4.62 22.67
C GLN A 305 14.61 4.34 23.36
N HIS A 306 13.72 3.57 22.73
CA HIS A 306 12.49 3.12 23.37
C HIS A 306 12.76 2.28 24.63
N ILE A 307 13.67 1.31 24.56
CA ILE A 307 14.02 0.45 25.70
C ILE A 307 14.64 1.30 26.82
N LEU A 308 15.60 2.17 26.49
CA LEU A 308 16.27 3.06 27.44
C LEU A 308 15.32 4.07 28.08
N ALA A 309 14.31 4.56 27.36
CA ALA A 309 13.30 5.46 27.89
C ALA A 309 12.44 4.84 29.01
N GLY A 310 12.52 3.52 29.21
CA GLY A 310 11.88 2.81 30.32
C GLY A 310 12.70 2.70 31.59
N MET A 311 13.95 3.17 31.57
CA MET A 311 14.76 3.19 32.77
C MET A 311 14.19 4.27 33.71
N ASN A 312 13.70 3.85 34.88
CA ASN A 312 13.35 4.78 35.93
C ASN A 312 14.66 5.29 36.56
N GLY A 313 14.86 6.61 36.56
CA GLY A 313 16.08 7.23 37.11
C GLY A 313 16.25 7.09 38.62
N ASP A 314 15.24 6.57 39.33
CA ASP A 314 15.19 6.46 40.79
C ASP A 314 15.62 5.08 41.33
N THR A 315 15.83 4.08 40.45
CA THR A 315 16.28 2.73 40.82
C THR A 315 17.65 2.44 40.22
N ASP A 316 18.63 2.09 41.06
CA ASP A 316 19.99 1.70 40.62
C ASP A 316 20.01 0.37 39.81
N ASP A 317 18.90 -0.38 39.80
CA ASP A 317 18.79 -1.65 39.08
C ASP A 317 18.53 -1.41 37.58
N VAL A 318 19.35 -2.04 36.74
CA VAL A 318 19.19 -2.03 35.28
C VAL A 318 17.98 -2.92 34.91
N PRO A 319 16.99 -2.41 34.15
CA PRO A 319 15.86 -3.24 33.72
C PRO A 319 16.32 -4.47 32.93
N PRO A 320 15.71 -5.65 33.13
CA PRO A 320 16.11 -6.89 32.44
C PRO A 320 16.14 -6.77 30.92
N GLU A 321 15.30 -5.91 30.34
CA GLU A 321 15.25 -5.64 28.90
C GLU A 321 16.52 -4.92 28.42
N VAL A 322 17.08 -4.02 29.24
CA VAL A 322 18.34 -3.35 28.94
C VAL A 322 19.50 -4.34 29.02
N GLU A 323 19.50 -5.23 30.02
CA GLU A 323 20.48 -6.32 30.12
C GLU A 323 20.42 -7.24 28.90
N LYS A 324 19.20 -7.60 28.46
CA LYS A 324 18.98 -8.43 27.28
C LYS A 324 19.47 -7.74 26.01
N MET A 325 19.22 -6.44 25.86
CA MET A 325 19.71 -5.64 24.73
C MET A 325 21.25 -5.52 24.71
N ARG A 326 21.94 -5.65 25.85
CA ARG A 326 23.41 -5.60 25.92
C ARG A 326 24.10 -6.92 25.56
N GLN A 327 23.34 -8.01 25.44
CA GLN A 327 23.85 -9.32 25.00
C GLN A 327 24.19 -9.31 23.48
N PRO A 328 24.94 -10.31 22.95
CA PRO A 328 25.50 -10.27 21.59
C PRO A 328 24.47 -10.11 20.44
N ASN A 329 23.25 -10.63 20.59
CA ASN A 329 22.21 -10.48 19.55
C ASN A 329 21.51 -9.11 19.62
N GLY A 330 21.75 -8.34 20.69
CA GLY A 330 21.23 -7.00 20.91
C GLY A 330 19.71 -6.88 20.74
N ILE A 331 19.28 -5.95 19.89
CA ILE A 331 17.86 -5.70 19.65
C ILE A 331 17.16 -6.88 18.96
N ASN A 332 17.90 -7.74 18.25
CA ASN A 332 17.30 -8.86 17.52
C ASN A 332 16.63 -9.89 18.46
N TYR A 333 16.94 -9.87 19.77
CA TYR A 333 16.20 -10.68 20.74
C TYR A 333 14.70 -10.37 20.78
N PHE A 334 14.29 -9.13 20.49
CA PHE A 334 12.89 -8.70 20.63
C PHE A 334 12.05 -8.87 19.34
N ILE A 335 12.71 -9.11 18.21
CA ILE A 335 12.07 -9.16 16.88
C ILE A 335 11.16 -10.40 16.68
N PRO A 336 11.46 -11.60 17.21
CA PRO A 336 10.60 -12.76 17.01
C PRO A 336 9.15 -12.56 17.47
N THR A 337 8.92 -11.97 18.65
CA THR A 337 7.56 -11.71 19.16
C THR A 337 6.81 -10.70 18.28
N LEU A 338 7.49 -9.64 17.84
CA LEU A 338 6.93 -8.68 16.88
C LEU A 338 6.47 -9.40 15.60
N ARG A 339 7.33 -10.22 14.99
CA ARG A 339 6.97 -10.99 13.78
C ARG A 339 5.75 -11.90 14.03
N LYS A 340 5.69 -12.61 15.15
CA LYS A 340 4.54 -13.47 15.49
C LYS A 340 3.24 -12.68 15.60
N ALA A 341 3.25 -11.53 16.28
CA ALA A 341 2.09 -10.65 16.38
C ALA A 341 1.65 -10.13 15.00
N LEU A 342 2.60 -9.66 14.19
CA LEU A 342 2.33 -9.12 12.85
C LEU A 342 1.70 -10.15 11.93
N HIS A 343 2.23 -11.37 11.89
CA HIS A 343 1.69 -12.42 11.04
C HIS A 343 0.28 -12.84 11.46
N ASN A 344 -0.02 -12.87 12.76
CA ASN A 344 -1.39 -13.11 13.22
C ASN A 344 -2.34 -11.98 12.79
N ILE A 345 -1.94 -10.71 12.94
CA ILE A 345 -2.75 -9.56 12.50
C ILE A 345 -3.01 -9.62 11.00
N ILE A 346 -1.97 -9.85 10.18
CA ILE A 346 -2.10 -9.91 8.72
C ILE A 346 -3.00 -11.08 8.33
N SER A 347 -2.73 -12.29 8.83
CA SER A 347 -3.52 -13.48 8.47
C SER A 347 -4.99 -13.36 8.85
N LEU A 348 -5.29 -12.92 10.07
CA LEU A 348 -6.66 -12.76 10.54
C LEU A 348 -7.37 -11.65 9.76
N SER A 349 -6.70 -10.53 9.48
CA SER A 349 -7.27 -9.45 8.68
C SER A 349 -7.54 -9.88 7.24
N LEU A 350 -6.65 -10.65 6.61
CA LEU A 350 -6.86 -11.20 5.26
C LEU A 350 -8.03 -12.20 5.24
N ALA A 351 -8.18 -13.02 6.29
CA ALA A 351 -9.34 -13.89 6.43
C ALA A 351 -10.64 -13.10 6.60
N ALA A 352 -10.62 -12.01 7.37
CA ALA A 352 -11.77 -11.11 7.57
C ALA A 352 -12.20 -10.43 6.25
N LEU A 353 -11.24 -9.94 5.47
CA LEU A 353 -11.45 -9.40 4.12
C LEU A 353 -11.77 -10.49 3.10
N GLN A 354 -11.67 -11.75 3.49
CA GLN A 354 -11.93 -12.92 2.68
C GLN A 354 -11.03 -13.04 1.43
N ALA A 355 -9.78 -12.57 1.53
CA ALA A 355 -8.73 -12.70 0.53
C ALA A 355 -8.02 -14.06 0.70
N LYS A 356 -8.65 -15.14 0.20
CA LYS A 356 -8.27 -16.54 0.46
C LYS A 356 -6.83 -16.84 0.04
N GLU A 357 -6.44 -16.43 -1.16
CA GLU A 357 -5.12 -16.70 -1.74
C GLU A 357 -4.01 -15.99 -0.96
N ASP A 358 -4.19 -14.71 -0.66
CA ASP A 358 -3.23 -13.92 0.12
C ASP A 358 -3.11 -14.45 1.55
N HIS A 359 -4.24 -14.85 2.17
CA HIS A 359 -4.23 -15.49 3.48
C HIS A 359 -3.42 -16.79 3.48
N LYS A 360 -3.63 -17.67 2.49
CA LYS A 360 -2.88 -18.94 2.36
C LYS A 360 -1.38 -18.72 2.18
N ALA A 361 -0.98 -17.67 1.47
CA ALA A 361 0.43 -17.29 1.33
C ALA A 361 1.01 -16.78 2.65
N MET A 362 0.31 -15.87 3.34
CA MET A 362 0.80 -15.26 4.58
C MET A 362 0.82 -16.19 5.79
N GLU A 363 -0.09 -17.17 5.87
CA GLU A 363 -0.06 -18.22 6.90
C GLU A 363 1.20 -19.09 6.82
N LYS A 364 1.72 -19.33 5.62
CA LYS A 364 2.94 -20.12 5.41
C LYS A 364 4.22 -19.33 5.60
N TYR A 365 4.16 -18.01 5.46
CA TYR A 365 5.34 -17.15 5.40
C TYR A 365 6.24 -17.25 6.65
N LEU A 366 5.66 -17.13 7.85
CA LEU A 366 6.45 -17.11 9.09
C LEU A 366 6.98 -18.51 9.46
N PRO A 367 6.16 -19.58 9.48
CA PRO A 367 6.63 -20.94 9.80
C PRO A 367 7.74 -21.44 8.89
N GLN A 368 7.78 -21.01 7.63
CA GLN A 368 8.83 -21.39 6.68
C GLN A 368 10.16 -20.65 6.91
N ARG A 369 10.14 -19.51 7.61
CA ARG A 369 11.31 -18.62 7.77
C ARG A 369 11.86 -18.59 9.19
N VAL A 370 11.12 -19.11 10.17
CA VAL A 370 11.52 -19.11 11.59
C VAL A 370 11.18 -20.45 12.22
N ILE A 371 12.17 -21.09 12.85
CA ILE A 371 11.92 -22.23 13.73
C ILE A 371 11.28 -21.68 15.01
N MET A 372 10.03 -22.05 15.25
CA MET A 372 9.24 -21.58 16.39
C MET A 372 8.93 -22.74 17.33
N PRO A 373 8.87 -22.49 18.66
CA PRO A 373 8.36 -23.46 19.61
C PRO A 373 6.90 -23.85 19.29
N ASP A 374 6.49 -25.07 19.67
CA ASP A 374 5.13 -25.60 19.49
C ASP A 374 4.03 -24.60 19.88
N ARG A 375 4.23 -23.88 20.99
CA ARG A 375 3.31 -22.83 21.48
C ARG A 375 2.94 -21.83 20.39
N ASP A 376 3.92 -21.41 19.60
CA ASP A 376 3.79 -20.33 18.62
C ASP A 376 3.44 -20.85 17.23
N THR A 377 3.73 -22.12 16.94
CA THR A 377 3.36 -22.78 15.68
C THR A 377 1.89 -23.24 15.68
N ARG A 378 1.40 -23.75 16.81
CA ARG A 378 0.02 -24.28 16.97
C ARG A 378 -1.09 -23.31 16.54
N PRO A 379 -1.02 -22.00 16.82
CA PRO A 379 -2.05 -21.05 16.36
C PRO A 379 -2.24 -21.07 14.84
N PHE A 380 -1.15 -21.14 14.07
CA PHE A 380 -1.19 -21.18 12.59
C PHE A 380 -1.72 -22.53 12.10
N GLU A 381 -1.25 -23.65 12.68
CA GLU A 381 -1.72 -25.00 12.34
C GLU A 381 -3.22 -25.14 12.54
N ARG A 382 -3.72 -24.79 13.74
CA ARG A 382 -5.14 -24.90 14.09
C ARG A 382 -6.01 -23.98 13.25
N ARG A 383 -5.55 -22.75 12.96
CA ARG A 383 -6.27 -21.82 12.08
C ARG A 383 -6.35 -22.38 10.65
N GLY A 384 -5.28 -22.97 10.15
CA GLY A 384 -5.26 -23.66 8.85
C GLY A 384 -6.26 -24.81 8.75
N GLU A 385 -6.45 -25.58 9.82
CA GLU A 385 -7.41 -26.69 9.88
C GLU A 385 -8.88 -26.24 9.74
N VAL A 386 -9.23 -25.06 10.26
CA VAL A 386 -10.61 -24.57 10.26
C VAL A 386 -10.92 -23.55 9.16
N MET A 387 -9.89 -22.89 8.60
CA MET A 387 -10.10 -21.79 7.66
C MET A 387 -10.65 -22.22 6.30
N GLU A 388 -10.38 -23.46 5.85
CA GLU A 388 -10.90 -23.90 4.56
C GLU A 388 -12.43 -23.90 4.55
N ALA A 389 -13.06 -24.45 5.61
CA ALA A 389 -14.50 -24.43 5.79
C ALA A 389 -15.05 -22.99 5.92
N TYR A 390 -14.35 -22.12 6.67
CA TYR A 390 -14.74 -20.71 6.79
C TYR A 390 -14.77 -19.99 5.44
N PHE A 391 -13.80 -20.26 4.56
CA PHE A 391 -13.79 -19.67 3.22
C PHE A 391 -14.86 -20.28 2.32
N ASP A 392 -15.16 -21.57 2.44
CA ASP A 392 -16.16 -22.25 1.62
C ASP A 392 -17.58 -21.77 1.95
N ASP A 393 -17.90 -21.59 3.24
CA ASP A 393 -19.16 -20.96 3.69
C ASP A 393 -19.29 -19.53 3.14
N ALA A 394 -18.21 -18.77 3.13
CA ALA A 394 -18.16 -17.43 2.55
C ALA A 394 -18.11 -17.41 1.01
N HIS A 395 -17.87 -18.55 0.34
CA HIS A 395 -17.75 -18.66 -1.11
C HIS A 395 -19.10 -18.85 -1.80
N ASN A 396 -20.06 -19.52 -1.14
CA ASN A 396 -21.42 -19.73 -1.67
C ASN A 396 -22.19 -18.41 -1.90
N GLU A 397 -21.82 -17.33 -1.21
CA GLU A 397 -22.36 -15.97 -1.45
C GLU A 397 -21.67 -15.20 -2.60
N LYS A 398 -20.57 -15.72 -3.18
CA LYS A 398 -19.60 -14.93 -3.98
C LYS A 398 -19.58 -15.18 -5.48
N GLU A 399 -19.91 -16.38 -5.98
CA GLU A 399 -19.73 -16.67 -7.42
C GLU A 399 -20.56 -15.76 -8.34
N ALA A 400 -21.63 -15.15 -7.84
CA ALA A 400 -22.41 -14.16 -8.59
C ALA A 400 -21.74 -12.77 -8.76
N LYS A 401 -20.62 -12.47 -8.07
CA LYS A 401 -20.18 -11.08 -7.80
C LYS A 401 -18.83 -10.64 -8.41
N LYS A 402 -18.10 -11.48 -9.14
CA LYS A 402 -16.81 -11.08 -9.76
C LYS A 402 -16.95 -10.82 -11.26
N LEU A 403 -16.73 -9.58 -11.67
CA LEU A 403 -16.81 -9.17 -13.08
C LEU A 403 -15.50 -9.52 -13.79
N TRP A 404 -14.34 -8.98 -13.37
CA TRP A 404 -13.09 -9.11 -14.13
C TRP A 404 -12.10 -10.16 -13.60
N PHE A 405 -11.31 -10.76 -14.50
CA PHE A 405 -10.26 -11.72 -14.14
C PHE A 405 -9.22 -11.18 -13.15
N HIS A 406 -8.86 -9.90 -13.23
CA HIS A 406 -7.90 -9.28 -12.29
C HIS A 406 -8.43 -9.19 -10.85
N GLU A 407 -9.73 -9.38 -10.64
CA GLU A 407 -10.37 -9.40 -9.31
C GLU A 407 -10.58 -10.85 -8.81
N SER A 408 -10.12 -11.85 -9.57
CA SER A 408 -10.32 -13.27 -9.25
C SER A 408 -9.78 -13.67 -7.88
N ARG A 409 -8.65 -13.11 -7.44
CA ARG A 409 -8.06 -13.33 -6.10
C ARG A 409 -8.48 -12.31 -5.05
N ALA A 410 -9.27 -11.30 -5.43
CA ALA A 410 -9.62 -10.23 -4.53
C ALA A 410 -10.60 -10.69 -3.43
N GLY A 411 -10.31 -10.27 -2.20
CA GLY A 411 -11.26 -10.15 -1.11
C GLY A 411 -12.11 -8.88 -1.24
N LYS A 412 -12.78 -8.48 -0.15
CA LYS A 412 -13.68 -7.32 -0.09
C LYS A 412 -13.39 -6.45 1.12
N VAL A 413 -13.30 -5.13 0.91
CA VAL A 413 -13.35 -4.12 1.97
C VAL A 413 -14.73 -3.50 2.00
N SER A 414 -15.30 -3.36 3.20
CA SER A 414 -16.55 -2.65 3.43
C SER A 414 -16.37 -1.14 3.17
N ALA A 415 -17.36 -0.54 2.51
CA ALA A 415 -17.47 0.90 2.34
C ALA A 415 -18.45 1.54 3.34
N GLU A 416 -19.05 0.76 4.25
CA GLU A 416 -20.10 1.22 5.16
C GLU A 416 -19.64 2.31 6.13
N ARG A 417 -18.36 2.28 6.53
CA ARG A 417 -17.81 3.17 7.54
C ARG A 417 -16.71 4.04 6.94
N PRO A 418 -16.74 5.37 7.18
CA PRO A 418 -15.61 6.23 6.81
C PRO A 418 -14.36 5.78 7.57
N TYR A 419 -13.20 5.98 6.96
CA TYR A 419 -11.96 5.63 7.63
C TYR A 419 -11.70 6.57 8.82
N PRO A 420 -10.94 6.09 9.83
CA PRO A 420 -10.45 6.97 10.87
C PRO A 420 -9.68 8.14 10.25
N TYR A 421 -9.92 9.35 10.75
CA TYR A 421 -9.32 10.61 10.27
C TYR A 421 -9.82 11.14 8.92
N GLU A 422 -10.68 10.42 8.21
CA GLU A 422 -11.37 10.95 7.02
C GLU A 422 -12.23 12.16 7.42
N SER A 423 -11.99 13.32 6.80
CA SER A 423 -12.68 14.55 7.15
C SER A 423 -13.91 14.75 6.26
N SER A 424 -15.09 14.80 6.89
CA SER A 424 -16.37 15.12 6.22
C SER A 424 -16.55 16.64 6.01
N ASP A 425 -15.48 17.38 5.71
CA ASP A 425 -15.49 18.84 5.54
C ASP A 425 -15.50 19.29 4.07
N LYS A 426 -15.57 18.34 3.14
CA LYS A 426 -15.65 18.56 1.69
C LYS A 426 -17.09 18.46 1.23
N HIS A 427 -17.81 19.59 1.26
CA HIS A 427 -19.17 19.65 0.73
C HIS A 427 -19.14 20.02 -0.76
N ARG A 428 -19.08 18.99 -1.62
CA ARG A 428 -19.07 19.16 -3.09
C ARG A 428 -20.36 19.78 -3.65
N THR A 429 -21.39 19.90 -2.83
CA THR A 429 -22.68 20.49 -3.15
C THR A 429 -22.80 21.97 -2.76
N ASP A 430 -21.79 22.53 -2.08
CA ASP A 430 -21.76 23.95 -1.70
C ASP A 430 -21.71 24.83 -2.95
N GLN A 431 -22.47 25.93 -2.95
CA GLN A 431 -22.55 26.83 -4.10
C GLN A 431 -21.20 27.46 -4.46
N ASP A 432 -20.42 27.87 -3.45
CA ASP A 432 -19.07 28.45 -3.64
C ASP A 432 -18.13 27.47 -4.37
N PHE A 433 -18.26 26.17 -4.11
CA PHE A 433 -17.50 25.11 -4.77
C PHE A 433 -18.02 24.86 -6.19
N LEU A 434 -19.34 24.76 -6.36
CA LEU A 434 -19.98 24.56 -7.66
C LEU A 434 -19.69 25.71 -8.64
N ASP A 435 -19.65 26.95 -8.15
CA ASP A 435 -19.31 28.13 -8.97
C ASP A 435 -17.87 28.04 -9.48
N GLU A 436 -16.91 27.69 -8.61
CA GLU A 436 -15.51 27.49 -8.99
C GLU A 436 -15.34 26.29 -9.95
N LEU A 437 -16.04 25.19 -9.69
CA LEU A 437 -16.06 24.00 -10.55
C LEU A 437 -16.57 24.34 -11.96
N ASN A 438 -17.69 25.04 -12.05
CA ASN A 438 -18.26 25.49 -13.33
C ASN A 438 -17.34 26.46 -14.06
N GLN A 439 -16.71 27.38 -13.33
CA GLN A 439 -15.74 28.31 -13.90
C GLN A 439 -14.53 27.56 -14.48
N ARG A 440 -14.03 26.51 -13.83
CA ARG A 440 -12.91 25.71 -14.33
C ARG A 440 -13.29 24.81 -15.51
N LEU A 441 -14.38 24.05 -15.40
CA LEU A 441 -14.77 23.05 -16.40
C LEU A 441 -15.40 23.64 -17.66
N PHE A 442 -16.31 24.62 -17.51
CA PHE A 442 -17.05 25.21 -18.62
C PHE A 442 -16.62 26.66 -18.89
N GLY A 443 -16.24 27.41 -17.87
CA GLY A 443 -15.83 28.82 -17.99
C GLY A 443 -14.47 29.00 -18.67
N ASN A 444 -13.44 28.27 -18.23
CA ASN A 444 -12.06 28.45 -18.66
C ASN A 444 -11.60 27.45 -19.73
N ASN A 445 -12.42 26.44 -20.04
CA ASN A 445 -12.09 25.43 -21.03
C ASN A 445 -12.21 25.99 -22.46
N GLN A 446 -11.07 26.38 -23.04
CA GLN A 446 -10.96 26.93 -24.39
C GLN A 446 -11.28 25.91 -25.49
N ALA A 447 -11.27 24.61 -25.18
CA ALA A 447 -11.58 23.55 -26.14
C ALA A 447 -13.09 23.39 -26.38
N LEU A 448 -13.94 23.99 -25.53
CA LEU A 448 -15.39 23.92 -25.70
C LEU A 448 -15.88 24.97 -26.71
N PRO A 449 -16.52 24.55 -27.81
CA PRO A 449 -17.03 25.50 -28.80
C PRO A 449 -18.18 26.37 -28.27
N ARG A 450 -18.95 25.91 -27.26
CA ARG A 450 -20.05 26.66 -26.63
C ARG A 450 -20.25 26.26 -25.16
N LYS A 451 -20.40 27.24 -24.27
CA LYS A 451 -20.57 27.07 -22.81
C LYS A 451 -22.03 26.86 -22.42
N LYS A 452 -22.64 25.77 -22.89
CA LYS A 452 -24.08 25.48 -22.74
C LYS A 452 -24.42 24.53 -21.59
N CYS A 453 -23.49 24.31 -20.66
CA CYS A 453 -23.67 23.34 -19.59
C CYS A 453 -23.18 23.91 -18.26
N GLU A 454 -23.76 23.39 -17.18
CA GLU A 454 -23.34 23.67 -15.80
C GLU A 454 -23.52 22.41 -14.94
N VAL A 455 -22.68 22.24 -13.94
CA VAL A 455 -22.78 21.22 -12.89
C VAL A 455 -23.71 21.73 -11.79
N LYS A 456 -24.63 20.88 -11.34
CA LYS A 456 -25.52 21.13 -10.19
C LYS A 456 -25.57 19.93 -9.27
N SER A 457 -25.99 20.17 -8.02
CA SER A 457 -26.45 19.11 -7.13
C SER A 457 -27.81 18.57 -7.59
N VAL A 458 -28.02 17.27 -7.37
CA VAL A 458 -29.23 16.53 -7.74
C VAL A 458 -29.66 15.70 -6.55
N ASP A 459 -30.85 15.99 -6.02
CA ASP A 459 -31.49 15.17 -5.00
C ASP A 459 -32.03 13.89 -5.66
N ARG A 460 -31.49 12.73 -5.28
CA ARG A 460 -32.00 11.44 -5.76
C ARG A 460 -32.92 10.82 -4.71
N LEU A 461 -34.15 10.51 -5.11
CA LEU A 461 -35.23 9.97 -4.26
C LEU A 461 -35.01 8.50 -3.79
N LYS A 462 -33.93 7.83 -4.22
CA LYS A 462 -33.62 6.44 -3.85
C LYS A 462 -32.14 6.31 -3.44
N PRO A 463 -31.82 6.60 -2.18
CA PRO A 463 -31.17 5.57 -1.36
C PRO A 463 -31.94 5.30 -0.06
N ALA A 464 -31.65 4.16 0.56
CA ALA A 464 -32.39 3.62 1.70
C ALA A 464 -32.15 4.38 3.03
N LYS A 465 -31.21 5.32 3.11
CA LYS A 465 -30.99 6.21 4.24
C LYS A 465 -30.38 7.52 3.74
N ASP A 466 -31.07 8.62 4.01
CA ASP A 466 -30.72 10.02 3.71
C ASP A 466 -30.45 10.34 2.22
N SER A 467 -30.99 11.48 1.76
CA SER A 467 -30.91 11.93 0.37
C SER A 467 -29.44 12.16 -0.05
N ALA A 468 -28.81 11.17 -0.68
CA ALA A 468 -27.51 11.36 -1.31
C ALA A 468 -27.66 12.37 -2.47
N THR A 469 -27.27 13.62 -2.22
CA THR A 469 -27.11 14.65 -3.24
C THR A 469 -25.93 14.28 -4.14
N ALA A 470 -26.21 13.85 -5.37
CA ALA A 470 -25.18 13.60 -6.38
C ALA A 470 -24.89 14.88 -7.17
N LEU A 471 -23.76 14.93 -7.88
CA LEU A 471 -23.54 15.94 -8.91
C LEU A 471 -24.09 15.46 -10.26
N GLY A 472 -24.55 16.39 -11.09
CA GLY A 472 -24.99 16.12 -12.45
C GLY A 472 -24.75 17.30 -13.38
N VAL A 473 -24.64 17.04 -14.69
CA VAL A 473 -24.41 18.07 -15.71
C VAL A 473 -25.74 18.42 -16.37
N PHE A 474 -26.08 19.72 -16.42
CA PHE A 474 -27.34 20.24 -16.94
C PHE A 474 -27.13 21.21 -18.09
N ALA A 475 -28.05 21.20 -19.04
CA ALA A 475 -28.06 22.15 -20.15
C ALA A 475 -28.49 23.55 -19.67
N THR A 476 -27.71 24.59 -19.95
CA THR A 476 -28.05 26.01 -19.66
C THR A 476 -28.87 26.66 -20.79
N GLU A 477 -28.85 26.04 -21.97
CA GLU A 477 -29.58 26.43 -23.20
C GLU A 477 -29.97 25.17 -23.98
N ASP A 478 -30.85 25.32 -24.97
CA ASP A 478 -31.19 24.21 -25.86
C ASP A 478 -29.96 23.73 -26.66
N ILE A 479 -29.74 22.42 -26.68
CA ILE A 479 -28.67 21.73 -27.41
C ILE A 479 -29.30 20.88 -28.51
N LYS A 480 -28.82 21.04 -29.74
CA LYS A 480 -29.34 20.29 -30.89
C LYS A 480 -28.69 18.92 -31.01
N LYS A 481 -29.43 17.96 -31.54
CA LYS A 481 -28.91 16.64 -31.91
C LYS A 481 -27.61 16.75 -32.71
N GLY A 482 -26.62 15.95 -32.35
CA GLY A 482 -25.28 15.91 -32.94
C GLY A 482 -24.35 17.03 -32.50
N GLN A 483 -24.82 17.98 -31.67
CA GLN A 483 -23.98 19.06 -31.18
C GLN A 483 -23.02 18.56 -30.10
N MET A 484 -21.76 19.00 -30.18
CA MET A 484 -20.75 18.77 -29.15
C MET A 484 -21.13 19.45 -27.83
N ILE A 485 -21.05 18.69 -26.75
CA ILE A 485 -21.36 19.07 -25.37
C ILE A 485 -20.05 19.29 -24.59
N PHE A 486 -19.15 18.31 -24.63
CA PHE A 486 -17.94 18.30 -23.82
C PHE A 486 -16.75 17.65 -24.53
N VAL A 487 -15.55 18.12 -24.21
CA VAL A 487 -14.27 17.61 -24.74
C VAL A 487 -13.25 17.63 -23.62
N GLU A 488 -12.56 16.52 -23.41
CA GLU A 488 -11.54 16.38 -22.37
C GLU A 488 -10.38 15.50 -22.84
N GLU A 489 -9.16 15.89 -22.47
CA GLU A 489 -7.97 15.05 -22.56
C GLU A 489 -7.66 14.49 -21.16
N PRO A 490 -7.07 13.29 -21.05
CA PRO A 490 -6.97 12.62 -19.76
C PRO A 490 -6.03 13.38 -18.84
N ALA A 491 -6.44 13.55 -17.59
CA ALA A 491 -5.60 14.16 -16.58
C ALA A 491 -4.45 13.21 -16.20
N MET A 492 -4.73 11.90 -16.14
CA MET A 492 -3.78 10.86 -15.78
C MET A 492 -3.87 9.67 -16.75
N ARG A 493 -2.74 9.00 -16.96
CA ARG A 493 -2.58 7.97 -18.00
C ARG A 493 -1.79 6.79 -17.44
N GLY A 494 -2.31 5.58 -17.61
CA GLY A 494 -1.65 4.34 -17.25
C GLY A 494 -1.54 3.43 -18.46
N HIS A 495 -0.37 3.41 -19.10
CA HIS A 495 -0.12 2.56 -20.26
C HIS A 495 0.67 1.32 -19.88
N LEU A 496 0.10 0.14 -20.12
CA LEU A 496 0.74 -1.13 -19.88
C LEU A 496 1.47 -1.61 -21.14
N ASN A 497 2.79 -1.64 -21.05
CA ASN A 497 3.63 -2.31 -22.04
C ASN A 497 3.49 -3.85 -21.89
N VAL A 498 2.98 -4.50 -22.94
CA VAL A 498 2.64 -5.92 -22.90
C VAL A 498 3.81 -6.80 -23.35
N SER A 499 4.02 -7.91 -22.65
CA SER A 499 5.00 -8.93 -23.02
C SER A 499 4.67 -9.60 -24.35
N ARG A 500 5.69 -9.85 -25.18
CA ARG A 500 5.54 -10.48 -26.51
C ARG A 500 6.61 -11.52 -26.74
N LEU A 501 6.26 -12.59 -27.47
CA LEU A 501 7.23 -13.55 -27.98
C LEU A 501 7.87 -13.02 -29.28
N PRO A 502 9.14 -13.33 -29.60
CA PRO A 502 9.85 -12.77 -30.75
C PRO A 502 9.17 -12.95 -32.13
N LYS A 503 8.31 -13.97 -32.27
CA LYS A 503 7.56 -14.29 -33.51
C LYS A 503 6.05 -14.05 -33.42
N ASP A 504 5.58 -13.41 -32.36
CA ASP A 504 4.16 -13.09 -32.17
C ASP A 504 3.67 -12.14 -33.29
N ARG A 505 2.60 -12.54 -34.00
CA ARG A 505 1.98 -11.77 -35.07
C ARG A 505 0.83 -10.87 -34.58
N CYS A 506 0.85 -10.48 -33.30
CA CYS A 506 -0.08 -9.48 -32.79
C CYS A 506 0.13 -8.11 -33.49
N GLU A 507 -0.95 -7.50 -34.00
CA GLU A 507 -0.94 -6.12 -34.55
C GLU A 507 -0.41 -5.08 -33.53
N TYR A 508 -0.49 -5.41 -32.22
CA TYR A 508 -0.07 -4.59 -31.07
C TYR A 508 1.30 -5.01 -30.50
N SER A 509 2.09 -5.78 -31.24
CA SER A 509 3.44 -6.15 -30.81
C SER A 509 4.38 -4.94 -30.77
N ALA A 510 5.53 -5.10 -30.11
CA ALA A 510 6.64 -4.14 -30.00
C ALA A 510 7.11 -3.48 -31.33
N ARG A 511 6.53 -3.87 -32.47
CA ARG A 511 6.77 -3.32 -33.81
C ARG A 511 5.95 -2.07 -34.13
N THR A 512 4.95 -1.70 -33.32
CA THR A 512 4.17 -0.45 -33.49
C THR A 512 4.21 0.37 -32.20
N PRO A 513 5.32 1.08 -31.91
CA PRO A 513 5.41 1.93 -30.73
C PRO A 513 4.28 2.96 -30.73
N ARG A 514 3.82 3.35 -29.55
CA ARG A 514 2.78 4.36 -29.37
C ARG A 514 3.30 5.51 -28.54
N CYS A 515 2.77 6.69 -28.80
CA CYS A 515 3.09 7.85 -28.00
C CYS A 515 2.51 7.70 -26.59
N ASP A 516 3.35 7.88 -25.57
CA ASP A 516 2.94 7.76 -24.18
C ASP A 516 2.03 8.92 -23.69
N ASN A 517 1.84 9.97 -24.50
CA ASN A 517 0.93 11.08 -24.17
C ASN A 517 -0.42 11.00 -24.91
N CYS A 518 -0.40 10.90 -26.25
CA CYS A 518 -1.63 10.90 -27.07
C CYS A 518 -2.03 9.50 -27.58
N TYR A 519 -1.23 8.48 -27.30
CA TYR A 519 -1.45 7.09 -27.71
C TYR A 519 -1.47 6.81 -29.22
N LYS A 520 -1.12 7.82 -30.04
CA LYS A 520 -0.96 7.69 -31.50
C LYS A 520 0.13 6.69 -31.86
N LYS A 521 -0.12 5.88 -32.89
CA LYS A 521 0.89 4.97 -33.45
C LYS A 521 2.07 5.80 -33.99
N LEU A 522 3.26 5.35 -33.67
CA LEU A 522 4.53 5.93 -34.09
C LEU A 522 5.20 4.98 -35.07
N ASP A 523 5.98 5.56 -35.99
CA ASP A 523 6.93 4.78 -36.77
C ASP A 523 8.01 4.23 -35.82
N PRO A 524 8.59 3.05 -36.12
CA PRO A 524 9.65 2.46 -35.31
C PRO A 524 10.76 3.49 -35.05
N ALA A 525 11.07 3.73 -33.77
CA ALA A 525 12.08 4.70 -33.38
C ALA A 525 13.44 4.28 -33.96
N THR A 526 14.17 5.23 -34.55
CA THR A 526 15.58 5.02 -34.87
C THR A 526 16.37 5.21 -33.57
N PRO A 527 17.30 4.31 -33.21
CA PRO A 527 18.08 4.46 -31.98
C PRO A 527 18.80 5.82 -31.95
N VAL A 528 18.78 6.48 -30.79
CA VAL A 528 19.44 7.78 -30.60
C VAL A 528 20.96 7.57 -30.64
N GLN A 529 21.59 7.85 -31.77
CA GLN A 529 23.03 7.67 -31.97
C GLN A 529 23.86 8.95 -31.69
N ASP A 530 23.21 10.11 -31.55
CA ASP A 530 23.88 11.39 -31.34
C ASP A 530 24.19 11.66 -29.86
N GLN A 531 25.47 11.78 -29.52
CA GLN A 531 25.93 12.09 -28.15
C GLN A 531 25.42 13.44 -27.65
N GLU A 532 25.25 14.43 -28.53
CA GLU A 532 24.76 15.75 -28.13
C GLU A 532 23.26 15.70 -27.81
N GLN A 533 22.48 14.95 -28.59
CA GLN A 533 21.10 14.66 -28.27
C GLN A 533 20.96 13.90 -26.94
N ILE A 534 21.80 12.89 -26.69
CA ILE A 534 21.80 12.16 -25.41
C ILE A 534 22.06 13.11 -24.24
N ARG A 535 23.00 14.06 -24.36
CA ARG A 535 23.24 15.07 -23.33
C ARG A 535 22.02 15.94 -23.08
N LYS A 536 21.34 16.41 -24.14
CA LYS A 536 20.11 17.19 -24.04
C LYS A 536 18.97 16.41 -23.38
N ILE A 537 18.82 15.12 -23.72
CA ILE A 537 17.83 14.24 -23.10
C ILE A 537 18.13 14.06 -21.60
N LYS A 538 19.41 13.83 -21.23
CA LYS A 538 19.83 13.73 -19.82
C LYS A 538 19.59 15.03 -19.04
N ALA A 539 19.80 16.17 -19.67
CA ALA A 539 19.52 17.48 -19.09
C ALA A 539 18.02 17.82 -19.04
N GLY A 540 17.17 17.07 -19.74
CA GLY A 540 15.75 17.40 -19.90
C GLY A 540 15.49 18.58 -20.84
N GLU A 541 16.43 18.91 -21.71
CA GLU A 541 16.33 20.02 -22.67
C GLU A 541 15.80 19.57 -24.04
N ASP A 542 15.82 18.27 -24.33
CA ASP A 542 15.28 17.74 -25.56
C ASP A 542 13.75 17.90 -25.61
N ARG A 543 13.23 18.39 -26.74
CA ARG A 543 11.80 18.65 -26.91
C ARG A 543 11.02 17.40 -27.30
N ALA A 544 11.65 16.40 -27.89
CA ALA A 544 11.00 15.21 -28.44
C ALA A 544 11.07 14.00 -27.51
N ALA A 545 12.03 13.95 -26.58
CA ALA A 545 12.29 12.79 -25.73
C ALA A 545 12.58 13.15 -24.26
N CYS A 546 12.46 12.16 -23.37
CA CYS A 546 12.82 12.25 -21.95
C CYS A 546 13.84 11.16 -21.56
N LYS A 547 14.31 11.21 -20.31
CA LYS A 547 15.34 10.29 -19.77
C LYS A 547 14.96 8.81 -19.93
N CYS A 548 13.68 8.47 -19.98
CA CYS A 548 13.21 7.09 -20.16
C CYS A 548 13.62 6.46 -21.50
N VAL A 549 13.90 7.26 -22.53
CA VAL A 549 14.39 6.75 -23.83
C VAL A 549 15.84 6.23 -23.73
N LEU A 550 16.58 6.64 -22.69
CA LEU A 550 17.98 6.27 -22.51
C LEU A 550 18.17 5.03 -21.63
N LEU A 551 17.09 4.47 -21.10
CA LEU A 551 17.15 3.23 -20.33
C LEU A 551 17.29 2.04 -21.28
N ASP A 552 17.99 1.00 -20.85
CA ASP A 552 18.14 -0.23 -21.63
C ASP A 552 16.76 -0.90 -21.80
N GLU A 553 16.40 -1.30 -23.02
CA GLU A 553 15.13 -1.98 -23.31
C GLU A 553 15.04 -3.37 -22.63
N GLU A 554 16.18 -4.00 -22.33
CA GLU A 554 16.22 -5.25 -21.59
C GLU A 554 15.95 -5.04 -20.09
N GLU A 555 16.36 -3.88 -19.55
CA GLU A 555 16.28 -3.56 -18.12
C GLU A 555 15.07 -2.69 -17.75
N ALA A 556 14.46 -1.95 -18.69
CA ALA A 556 13.43 -0.95 -18.38
C ALA A 556 12.35 -0.76 -19.46
N ILE A 557 11.29 -0.03 -19.11
CA ILE A 557 10.23 0.37 -20.06
C ILE A 557 10.64 1.67 -20.78
N THR A 558 10.92 1.58 -22.08
CA THR A 558 11.19 2.76 -22.91
C THR A 558 9.89 3.47 -23.27
N LEU A 559 9.84 4.78 -22.98
CA LEU A 559 8.70 5.64 -23.34
C LEU A 559 8.98 6.36 -24.65
N SER A 560 8.03 6.32 -25.57
CA SER A 560 8.13 7.01 -26.87
C SER A 560 7.14 8.17 -26.95
N PHE A 561 7.51 9.26 -27.62
CA PHE A 561 6.65 10.42 -27.82
C PHE A 561 6.55 10.79 -29.30
N CYS A 562 5.47 11.48 -29.68
CA CYS A 562 5.34 12.01 -31.02
C CYS A 562 6.51 12.95 -31.36
N PRO A 563 6.99 12.93 -32.62
CA PRO A 563 7.99 13.87 -33.08
C PRO A 563 7.46 15.31 -32.97
N PRO A 564 8.35 16.32 -32.92
CA PRO A 564 7.94 17.72 -32.88
C PRO A 564 7.09 18.07 -34.11
N GLY A 565 5.81 18.38 -33.88
CA GLY A 565 4.88 18.82 -34.92
C GLY A 565 4.88 20.35 -35.11
N THR A 566 3.93 20.85 -35.90
CA THR A 566 3.68 22.29 -36.08
C THR A 566 2.98 22.96 -34.89
N GLY A 567 2.52 22.18 -33.92
CA GLY A 567 1.88 22.67 -32.69
C GLY A 567 2.87 23.37 -31.74
N PRO A 568 2.35 24.17 -30.79
CA PRO A 568 3.20 24.96 -29.88
C PRO A 568 4.00 24.11 -28.89
N LYS A 569 3.52 22.89 -28.56
CA LYS A 569 4.16 21.96 -27.63
C LYS A 569 4.16 20.54 -28.17
N THR A 570 5.20 19.79 -27.87
CA THR A 570 5.30 18.36 -28.18
C THR A 570 4.60 17.51 -27.12
N CYS A 571 4.34 16.24 -27.45
CA CYS A 571 3.81 15.27 -26.49
C CYS A 571 4.75 15.04 -25.28
N SER A 572 6.07 15.09 -25.49
CA SER A 572 7.04 14.94 -24.39
C SER A 572 7.04 16.16 -23.46
N GLU A 573 6.89 17.37 -24.01
CA GLU A 573 6.75 18.61 -23.23
C GLU A 573 5.45 18.62 -22.42
N ILE A 574 4.35 18.11 -23.00
CA ILE A 574 3.07 17.97 -22.31
C ILE A 574 3.20 16.97 -21.16
N ALA A 575 3.76 15.78 -21.40
CA ALA A 575 3.93 14.74 -20.39
C ALA A 575 4.72 15.26 -19.17
N ARG A 576 5.89 15.87 -19.41
CA ARG A 576 6.74 16.45 -18.34
C ARG A 576 6.14 17.65 -17.63
N LYS A 577 5.13 18.29 -18.22
CA LYS A 577 4.40 19.39 -17.59
C LYS A 577 3.24 18.89 -16.71
N LEU A 578 2.63 17.76 -17.08
CA LEU A 578 1.35 17.32 -16.52
C LEU A 578 1.45 16.14 -15.56
N TYR A 579 2.26 15.11 -15.85
CA TYR A 579 2.26 13.87 -15.06
C TYR A 579 3.63 13.19 -14.92
N HIS A 580 4.55 13.38 -15.86
CA HIS A 580 5.81 12.64 -15.89
C HIS A 580 6.98 13.41 -15.25
N PHE A 581 6.99 13.50 -13.92
CA PHE A 581 7.93 14.32 -13.14
C PHE A 581 9.06 13.46 -12.54
N ARG A 582 8.93 13.03 -11.28
CA ARG A 582 9.92 12.22 -10.58
C ARG A 582 9.93 10.78 -11.10
N ALA A 583 8.86 10.33 -11.74
CA ALA A 583 8.84 9.04 -12.42
C ALA A 583 9.81 8.99 -13.63
N CYS A 584 10.22 10.15 -14.16
CA CYS A 584 11.07 10.23 -15.35
C CYS A 584 12.49 9.67 -15.10
N GLY A 585 12.87 8.68 -15.89
CA GLY A 585 14.20 8.04 -15.83
C GLY A 585 14.36 7.01 -14.71
N LYS A 586 13.27 6.59 -14.05
CA LYS A 586 13.27 5.46 -13.10
C LYS A 586 12.81 4.18 -13.82
N ASP A 587 13.27 3.03 -13.33
CA ASP A 587 12.84 1.73 -13.87
C ASP A 587 11.47 1.30 -13.30
N TRP A 588 10.48 1.25 -14.17
CA TRP A 588 9.12 0.81 -13.85
C TRP A 588 8.78 -0.56 -14.44
N LYS A 589 9.78 -1.31 -14.93
CA LYS A 589 9.57 -2.65 -15.51
C LYS A 589 8.92 -3.61 -14.53
N TRP A 590 9.36 -3.60 -13.27
CA TRP A 590 8.77 -4.41 -12.20
C TRP A 590 7.26 -4.15 -12.05
N LEU A 591 6.82 -2.88 -12.16
CA LEU A 591 5.41 -2.51 -12.03
C LEU A 591 4.61 -3.12 -13.18
N HIS A 592 5.12 -3.03 -14.40
CA HIS A 592 4.49 -3.68 -15.56
C HIS A 592 4.47 -5.21 -15.44
N ASP A 593 5.57 -5.81 -14.98
CA ASP A 593 5.70 -7.24 -14.74
C ASP A 593 4.74 -7.74 -13.64
N ALA A 594 4.31 -6.87 -12.72
CA ALA A 594 3.28 -7.17 -11.73
C ALA A 594 1.87 -7.38 -12.31
N MET A 595 1.66 -7.10 -13.60
CA MET A 595 0.34 -7.16 -14.26
C MET A 595 0.32 -8.04 -15.52
N ARG A 596 1.44 -8.12 -16.25
CA ARG A 596 1.49 -8.78 -17.57
C ARG A 596 1.94 -10.24 -17.50
N PRO A 597 1.71 -11.03 -18.56
CA PRO A 597 2.25 -12.38 -18.66
C PRO A 597 3.77 -12.43 -18.58
N TYR A 598 4.29 -13.40 -17.85
CA TYR A 598 5.73 -13.61 -17.71
C TYR A 598 6.27 -14.47 -18.86
N VAL A 599 7.34 -14.00 -19.51
CA VAL A 599 8.00 -14.68 -20.63
C VAL A 599 9.20 -15.44 -20.08
N MET A 600 9.22 -16.76 -20.27
CA MET A 600 10.33 -17.61 -19.86
C MET A 600 11.14 -18.09 -21.07
N PRO A 601 12.48 -18.05 -21.00
CA PRO A 601 13.32 -18.74 -21.97
C PRO A 601 13.22 -20.25 -21.78
N VAL A 602 13.26 -21.01 -22.87
CA VAL A 602 13.35 -22.48 -22.81
C VAL A 602 14.81 -22.86 -22.52
N PRO A 603 15.08 -23.67 -21.47
CA PRO A 603 16.43 -24.14 -21.18
C PRO A 603 17.07 -24.81 -22.40
N ASN A 604 18.33 -24.49 -22.70
CA ASN A 604 19.13 -25.04 -23.81
C ASN A 604 18.62 -24.81 -25.25
N HIS A 605 17.47 -24.17 -25.46
CA HIS A 605 17.00 -23.72 -26.77
C HIS A 605 17.16 -22.21 -26.90
N ARG A 606 18.34 -21.76 -27.35
CA ARG A 606 18.56 -20.34 -27.67
C ARG A 606 17.45 -19.86 -28.61
N ASN A 607 16.81 -18.74 -28.26
CA ASN A 607 15.73 -18.08 -29.00
C ASN A 607 14.34 -18.74 -28.95
N HIS A 608 14.07 -19.67 -28.03
CA HIS A 608 12.72 -20.16 -27.77
C HIS A 608 12.20 -19.62 -26.44
N TYR A 609 10.99 -19.06 -26.47
CA TYR A 609 10.35 -18.40 -25.32
C TYR A 609 8.87 -18.79 -25.30
N TYR A 610 8.30 -18.88 -24.11
CA TYR A 610 6.86 -19.12 -23.91
C TYR A 610 6.36 -18.32 -22.70
N PHE A 611 5.05 -18.11 -22.63
CA PHE A 611 4.42 -17.54 -21.45
C PHE A 611 4.18 -18.63 -20.41
N SER A 612 4.64 -18.44 -19.17
CA SER A 612 4.42 -19.44 -18.12
C SER A 612 3.15 -19.18 -17.31
N HIS A 613 2.94 -17.93 -16.91
CA HIS A 613 1.78 -17.51 -16.12
C HIS A 613 1.41 -16.06 -16.41
N THR A 614 0.27 -15.61 -15.85
CA THR A 614 -0.16 -14.21 -15.85
C THR A 614 -0.19 -13.65 -14.43
N ASN A 615 0.33 -12.45 -14.27
CA ASN A 615 0.34 -11.72 -12.99
C ASN A 615 -0.89 -10.81 -12.81
N GLU A 616 -1.79 -10.74 -13.79
CA GLU A 616 -2.98 -9.89 -13.73
C GLU A 616 -3.90 -10.21 -12.55
N ALA A 617 -3.92 -11.46 -12.09
CA ALA A 617 -4.73 -11.90 -10.95
C ALA A 617 -4.31 -11.26 -9.61
N HIS A 618 -3.15 -10.60 -9.54
CA HIS A 618 -2.77 -9.81 -8.38
C HIS A 618 -3.57 -8.50 -8.24
N GLY A 619 -4.35 -8.10 -9.25
CA GLY A 619 -5.27 -6.95 -9.17
C GLY A 619 -4.59 -5.58 -9.27
N THR A 620 -3.33 -5.52 -9.68
CA THR A 620 -2.48 -4.32 -9.63
C THR A 620 -2.71 -3.32 -10.76
N LEU A 621 -3.73 -3.51 -11.62
CA LEU A 621 -3.98 -2.68 -12.81
C LEU A 621 -4.11 -1.18 -12.53
N LEU A 622 -4.80 -0.80 -11.45
CA LEU A 622 -4.95 0.61 -11.06
C LEU A 622 -3.64 1.26 -10.61
N SER A 623 -2.61 0.47 -10.31
CA SER A 623 -1.31 0.97 -9.82
C SER A 623 -0.58 1.81 -10.88
N LEU A 624 -0.88 1.61 -12.17
CA LEU A 624 -0.36 2.47 -13.24
C LEU A 624 -0.84 3.91 -13.10
N LEU A 625 -2.14 4.10 -12.81
CA LEU A 625 -2.69 5.42 -12.53
C LEU A 625 -2.21 5.93 -11.17
N LEU A 626 -2.20 5.07 -10.15
CA LEU A 626 -1.75 5.43 -8.80
C LEU A 626 -0.34 6.04 -8.80
N ARG A 627 0.57 5.50 -9.60
CA ARG A 627 1.92 6.05 -9.79
C ARG A 627 1.91 7.49 -10.29
N GLU A 628 1.05 7.81 -11.25
CA GLU A 628 0.88 9.20 -11.72
C GLU A 628 0.26 10.09 -10.65
N VAL A 629 -0.74 9.60 -9.91
CA VAL A 629 -1.38 10.36 -8.82
C VAL A 629 -0.33 10.76 -7.78
N PHE A 630 0.53 9.83 -7.35
CA PHE A 630 1.60 10.10 -6.40
C PHE A 630 2.64 11.07 -6.98
N ASP A 631 3.08 10.88 -8.22
CA ASP A 631 4.08 11.75 -8.85
C ASP A 631 3.56 13.20 -8.99
N ILE A 632 2.32 13.38 -9.44
CA ILE A 632 1.64 14.69 -9.54
C ILE A 632 1.53 15.34 -8.17
N THR A 633 1.16 14.58 -7.14
CA THR A 633 1.03 15.10 -5.78
C THR A 633 2.37 15.63 -5.28
N LEU A 634 3.43 14.84 -5.41
CA LEU A 634 4.78 15.22 -4.96
C LEU A 634 5.31 16.45 -5.71
N GLU A 635 5.11 16.52 -7.03
CA GLU A 635 5.47 17.70 -7.82
C GLU A 635 4.71 18.95 -7.35
N ARG A 636 3.41 18.85 -7.06
CA ARG A 636 2.61 19.98 -6.59
C ARG A 636 3.04 20.46 -5.21
N ARG A 637 3.39 19.53 -4.30
CA ARG A 637 3.95 19.90 -3.00
C ARG A 637 5.19 20.77 -3.14
N GLU A 638 6.09 20.38 -4.05
CA GLU A 638 7.31 21.12 -4.32
C GLU A 638 7.04 22.47 -5.00
N ARG A 639 6.20 22.46 -6.05
CA ARG A 639 5.89 23.64 -6.86
C ARG A 639 5.14 24.72 -6.09
N PHE A 640 4.17 24.33 -5.26
CA PHE A 640 3.34 25.26 -4.48
C PHE A 640 3.87 25.49 -3.05
N GLN A 641 4.97 24.84 -2.67
CA GLN A 641 5.51 24.87 -1.31
C GLN A 641 4.48 24.44 -0.26
N ASP A 642 3.59 23.52 -0.63
CA ASP A 642 2.60 22.93 0.26
C ASP A 642 3.01 21.47 0.55
N PRO A 643 3.83 21.21 1.58
CA PRO A 643 4.25 19.85 1.92
C PRO A 643 3.09 18.96 2.39
N ASN A 644 1.91 19.54 2.65
CA ASN A 644 0.79 18.91 3.33
C ASN A 644 -0.35 18.54 2.37
N LEU A 645 -0.21 18.82 1.08
CA LEU A 645 -1.18 18.43 0.07
C LEU A 645 -1.41 16.91 0.09
N MET A 646 -2.58 16.49 0.52
CA MET A 646 -3.01 15.11 0.55
C MET A 646 -3.29 14.61 -0.86
N VAL A 647 -2.86 13.39 -1.17
CA VAL A 647 -2.99 12.82 -2.52
C VAL A 647 -4.45 12.70 -2.99
N HIS A 648 -5.39 12.41 -2.08
CA HIS A 648 -6.81 12.30 -2.40
C HIS A 648 -7.51 13.67 -2.53
N GLU A 649 -6.79 14.78 -2.32
CA GLU A 649 -7.28 16.16 -2.32
C GLU A 649 -6.72 17.00 -3.46
N ILE A 650 -5.94 16.40 -4.36
CA ILE A 650 -5.53 17.07 -5.60
C ILE A 650 -6.78 17.41 -6.45
N ASP A 651 -6.69 18.51 -7.22
CA ASP A 651 -7.80 19.06 -8.02
C ASP A 651 -8.58 18.02 -8.83
N GLU A 652 -7.88 17.08 -9.47
CA GLU A 652 -8.48 16.01 -10.28
C GLU A 652 -9.33 15.03 -9.47
N PHE A 653 -8.99 14.80 -8.20
CA PHE A 653 -9.66 13.85 -7.30
C PHE A 653 -10.74 14.50 -6.44
N LEU A 654 -10.57 15.79 -6.14
CA LEU A 654 -11.50 16.55 -5.33
C LEU A 654 -12.89 16.64 -5.97
N ILE A 655 -12.94 16.68 -7.31
CA ILE A 655 -14.20 16.75 -8.06
C ILE A 655 -14.85 15.37 -8.26
N LEU A 656 -14.15 14.27 -8.00
CA LEU A 656 -14.69 12.91 -8.12
C LEU A 656 -15.54 12.55 -6.91
N GLU A 657 -16.43 11.58 -7.10
CA GLU A 657 -17.23 11.00 -6.01
C GLU A 657 -16.36 10.51 -4.85
N ASP A 658 -16.88 10.66 -3.64
CA ASP A 658 -16.25 10.24 -2.39
C ASP A 658 -17.10 9.21 -1.66
N SER A 659 -16.59 8.68 -0.53
CA SER A 659 -17.27 7.67 0.30
C SER A 659 -18.71 8.04 0.67
N LEU A 660 -18.99 9.34 0.90
CA LEU A 660 -20.32 9.88 1.22
C LEU A 660 -21.32 9.81 0.06
N ASP A 661 -20.84 9.75 -1.18
CA ASP A 661 -21.67 9.65 -2.38
C ASP A 661 -22.09 8.20 -2.69
N TRP A 662 -21.59 7.22 -1.92
CA TRP A 662 -21.79 5.78 -2.14
C TRP A 662 -22.68 5.18 -1.05
N PRO A 663 -23.97 5.53 -0.99
CA PRO A 663 -24.84 5.20 0.14
C PRO A 663 -25.23 3.71 0.23
N ASP A 664 -24.76 2.86 -0.69
CA ASP A 664 -25.13 1.45 -0.67
C ASP A 664 -24.08 0.62 0.10
N GLU A 665 -24.50 0.20 1.30
CA GLU A 665 -23.78 -0.67 2.24
C GLU A 665 -23.20 -1.94 1.55
N LYS A 666 -23.70 -2.31 0.35
CA LYS A 666 -23.30 -3.51 -0.41
C LYS A 666 -22.12 -3.32 -1.39
N VAL A 667 -21.56 -2.12 -1.55
CA VAL A 667 -20.43 -1.90 -2.47
C VAL A 667 -19.12 -2.40 -1.86
N ALA A 668 -18.75 -3.62 -2.21
CA ALA A 668 -17.47 -4.22 -1.83
C ALA A 668 -16.32 -3.70 -2.72
N PHE A 669 -15.33 -3.06 -2.11
CA PHE A 669 -14.09 -2.67 -2.77
C PHE A 669 -13.13 -3.88 -2.84
N PRO A 670 -12.62 -4.27 -4.04
CA PRO A 670 -11.73 -5.41 -4.18
C PRO A 670 -10.42 -5.18 -3.43
N PHE A 671 -9.98 -6.19 -2.69
CA PHE A 671 -8.74 -6.14 -1.94
C PHE A 671 -7.81 -7.30 -2.29
N THR A 672 -6.56 -6.99 -2.62
CA THR A 672 -5.44 -7.93 -2.55
C THR A 672 -4.28 -7.28 -1.79
N LEU A 673 -3.50 -8.07 -1.07
CA LEU A 673 -2.31 -7.57 -0.37
C LEU A 673 -1.35 -6.88 -1.34
N ALA A 674 -1.22 -7.43 -2.56
CA ALA A 674 -0.39 -6.87 -3.61
C ALA A 674 -0.88 -5.48 -4.08
N ALA A 675 -2.14 -5.37 -4.51
CA ALA A 675 -2.66 -4.15 -5.15
C ALA A 675 -2.94 -3.02 -4.16
N ASN A 676 -3.30 -3.36 -2.93
CA ASN A 676 -3.76 -2.38 -1.95
C ASN A 676 -2.66 -1.92 -0.99
N ILE A 677 -1.60 -2.72 -0.80
CA ILE A 677 -0.56 -2.48 0.21
C ILE A 677 0.85 -2.53 -0.38
N GLN A 678 1.28 -3.68 -0.91
CA GLN A 678 2.69 -3.88 -1.32
C GLN A 678 3.10 -2.96 -2.47
N VAL A 679 2.38 -3.02 -3.60
CA VAL A 679 2.71 -2.24 -4.79
C VAL A 679 2.57 -0.72 -4.56
N PRO A 680 1.52 -0.21 -3.88
CA PRO A 680 1.45 1.20 -3.52
C PRO A 680 2.66 1.69 -2.70
N PHE A 681 3.11 0.92 -1.70
CA PHE A 681 4.28 1.28 -0.91
C PHE A 681 5.57 1.23 -1.72
N ASP A 682 5.74 0.23 -2.58
CA ASP A 682 6.89 0.13 -3.49
C ASP A 682 6.94 1.32 -4.47
N ILE A 683 5.80 1.78 -4.99
CA ILE A 683 5.72 2.99 -5.82
C ILE A 683 6.15 4.22 -5.01
N LEU A 684 5.62 4.40 -3.80
CA LEU A 684 5.94 5.55 -2.94
C LEU A 684 7.43 5.61 -2.59
N MET A 685 8.00 4.50 -2.14
CA MET A 685 9.42 4.40 -1.81
C MET A 685 10.29 4.64 -3.05
N GLN A 686 9.91 4.08 -4.21
CA GLN A 686 10.61 4.36 -5.47
C GLN A 686 10.48 5.83 -5.91
N LEU A 687 9.42 6.54 -5.54
CA LEU A 687 9.29 7.99 -5.75
C LEU A 687 10.07 8.83 -4.71
N GLY A 688 10.68 8.19 -3.72
CA GLY A 688 11.49 8.82 -2.67
C GLY A 688 10.72 9.19 -1.41
N VAL A 689 9.54 8.61 -1.19
CA VAL A 689 8.69 8.87 -0.01
C VAL A 689 9.08 7.94 1.14
N ASP A 690 9.32 8.52 2.31
CA ASP A 690 9.42 7.77 3.56
C ASP A 690 8.03 7.36 4.05
N ILE A 691 7.61 6.14 3.69
CA ILE A 691 6.30 5.58 4.06
C ILE A 691 6.10 5.38 5.57
N PHE A 692 7.16 5.52 6.38
CA PHE A 692 7.10 5.43 7.83
C PHE A 692 6.96 6.82 8.46
N GLY A 693 7.68 7.82 7.96
CA GLY A 693 7.65 9.19 8.49
C GLY A 693 6.51 10.05 7.94
N ASP A 694 6.12 9.86 6.68
CA ASP A 694 5.11 10.69 6.01
C ASP A 694 3.70 10.07 6.07
N LEU A 695 2.98 10.37 7.16
CA LEU A 695 1.60 9.93 7.37
C LEU A 695 0.57 10.61 6.44
N THR A 696 0.98 11.52 5.54
CA THR A 696 0.07 12.01 4.48
C THR A 696 -0.18 10.96 3.40
N PHE A 697 0.64 9.90 3.37
CA PHE A 697 0.45 8.68 2.56
C PHE A 697 0.12 7.46 3.44
N ASP A 698 -0.61 7.68 4.56
CA ASP A 698 -1.08 6.58 5.40
C ASP A 698 -2.04 5.65 4.60
N THR A 699 -2.25 4.42 5.09
CA THR A 699 -3.00 3.37 4.38
C THR A 699 -4.40 3.83 4.00
N TRP A 700 -5.11 4.52 4.90
CA TRP A 700 -6.46 5.01 4.64
C TRP A 700 -6.51 5.98 3.46
N VAL A 701 -5.48 6.82 3.32
CA VAL A 701 -5.36 7.77 2.21
C VAL A 701 -5.23 7.03 0.89
N ILE A 702 -4.38 6.01 0.84
CA ILE A 702 -4.16 5.17 -0.34
C ILE A 702 -5.45 4.43 -0.71
N GLN A 703 -6.18 3.89 0.27
CA GLN A 703 -7.45 3.21 0.01
C GLN A 703 -8.50 4.17 -0.56
N ILE A 704 -8.61 5.42 -0.08
CA ILE A 704 -9.51 6.42 -0.68
C ILE A 704 -9.15 6.71 -2.14
N VAL A 705 -7.86 6.88 -2.44
CA VAL A 705 -7.39 7.10 -3.83
C VAL A 705 -7.74 5.91 -4.72
N LEU A 706 -7.46 4.68 -4.28
CA LEU A 706 -7.76 3.48 -5.05
C LEU A 706 -9.27 3.28 -5.26
N ARG A 707 -10.07 3.56 -4.24
CA ARG A 707 -11.54 3.56 -4.31
C ARG A 707 -12.03 4.56 -5.37
N LYS A 708 -11.54 5.81 -5.36
CA LYS A 708 -11.85 6.83 -6.37
C LYS A 708 -11.43 6.38 -7.77
N LEU A 709 -10.23 5.81 -7.92
CA LEU A 709 -9.73 5.30 -9.20
C LEU A 709 -10.56 4.14 -9.73
N LEU A 710 -11.01 3.22 -8.87
CA LEU A 710 -11.76 2.03 -9.28
C LEU A 710 -13.04 2.38 -10.05
N ILE A 711 -13.72 3.44 -9.64
CA ILE A 711 -15.00 3.88 -10.22
C ILE A 711 -14.79 4.81 -11.42
N ASN A 712 -13.72 5.59 -11.41
CA ASN A 712 -13.52 6.67 -12.38
C ASN A 712 -12.48 6.36 -13.48
N ALA A 713 -11.72 5.27 -13.35
CA ALA A 713 -10.77 4.87 -14.37
C ALA A 713 -11.51 4.34 -15.60
N VAL A 714 -11.27 4.99 -16.74
CA VAL A 714 -11.85 4.61 -18.03
C VAL A 714 -10.84 3.77 -18.82
N PRO A 715 -11.13 2.49 -19.10
CA PRO A 715 -10.29 1.68 -19.96
C PRO A 715 -10.43 2.13 -21.42
N TRP A 716 -9.31 2.16 -22.13
CA TRP A 716 -9.30 2.49 -23.56
C TRP A 716 -9.22 1.26 -24.44
N ALA A 717 -9.96 1.27 -25.55
CA ALA A 717 -10.01 0.19 -26.52
C ALA A 717 -9.89 0.73 -27.95
N ASP A 718 -9.12 0.02 -28.78
CA ASP A 718 -8.79 0.42 -30.16
C ASP A 718 -9.94 0.31 -31.17
N LYS A 719 -10.93 -0.55 -30.89
CA LYS A 719 -12.06 -0.87 -31.79
C LYS A 719 -13.26 -1.25 -30.94
N GLU A 720 -14.03 -0.23 -30.53
CA GLU A 720 -15.15 -0.33 -29.57
C GLU A 720 -14.71 -0.87 -28.19
N PRO A 721 -15.35 -0.46 -27.08
CA PRO A 721 -15.06 -1.04 -25.77
C PRO A 721 -15.11 -2.56 -25.85
N THR A 722 -14.14 -3.27 -25.26
CA THR A 722 -14.11 -4.74 -25.26
C THR A 722 -15.39 -5.29 -24.63
N LYS A 723 -16.33 -5.71 -25.49
CA LYS A 723 -17.74 -6.00 -25.14
C LYS A 723 -17.93 -7.22 -24.25
N LYS A 724 -16.88 -8.02 -24.04
CA LYS A 724 -16.96 -9.29 -23.31
C LYS A 724 -15.98 -9.29 -22.15
N ILE A 725 -16.55 -9.32 -20.95
CA ILE A 725 -15.84 -9.47 -19.70
C ILE A 725 -15.12 -10.83 -19.70
N VAL A 726 -13.78 -10.81 -19.60
CA VAL A 726 -12.96 -12.02 -19.50
C VAL A 726 -12.88 -12.42 -18.03
N ARG A 727 -13.56 -13.51 -17.66
CA ARG A 727 -13.61 -14.03 -16.28
C ARG A 727 -12.49 -15.00 -15.94
N GLN A 728 -11.93 -15.66 -16.95
CA GLN A 728 -10.84 -16.63 -16.80
C GLN A 728 -9.83 -16.46 -17.92
N LYS A 729 -8.54 -16.49 -17.57
CA LYS A 729 -7.43 -16.52 -18.52
C LYS A 729 -6.63 -17.77 -18.29
N LYS A 730 -6.51 -18.57 -19.33
CA LYS A 730 -5.76 -19.82 -19.31
C LYS A 730 -4.59 -19.69 -20.28
N ILE A 731 -3.39 -19.78 -19.72
CA ILE A 731 -2.15 -19.84 -20.49
C ILE A 731 -1.98 -21.30 -20.93
N ASP A 732 -1.79 -21.52 -22.23
CA ASP A 732 -1.54 -22.86 -22.76
C ASP A 732 -0.13 -23.34 -22.40
N ASP A 733 0.14 -24.64 -22.50
CA ASP A 733 1.50 -25.16 -22.31
C ASP A 733 2.47 -24.68 -23.39
N GLY A 734 3.77 -24.79 -23.11
CA GLY A 734 4.82 -24.30 -24.02
C GLY A 734 4.81 -24.97 -25.39
N GLU A 735 4.42 -26.24 -25.49
CA GLU A 735 4.36 -26.98 -26.77
C GLU A 735 3.24 -26.44 -27.66
N LYS A 736 2.05 -26.26 -27.10
CA LYS A 736 0.91 -25.68 -27.80
C LYS A 736 1.20 -24.23 -28.20
N GLN A 737 1.85 -23.45 -27.34
CA GLN A 737 2.30 -22.10 -27.69
C GLN A 737 3.29 -22.11 -28.87
N ASP A 738 4.23 -23.05 -28.92
CA ASP A 738 5.16 -23.20 -30.06
C ASP A 738 4.42 -23.59 -31.35
N GLU A 739 3.41 -24.48 -31.27
CA GLU A 739 2.53 -24.76 -32.42
C GLU A 739 1.77 -23.51 -32.89
N MET A 740 1.23 -22.71 -31.95
CA MET A 740 0.55 -21.46 -32.25
C MET A 740 1.48 -20.47 -32.96
N VAL A 741 2.73 -20.33 -32.49
CA VAL A 741 3.77 -19.52 -33.17
C VAL A 741 4.01 -20.02 -34.60
N LYS A 742 4.14 -21.33 -34.79
CA LYS A 742 4.34 -21.95 -36.12
C LYS A 742 3.14 -21.71 -37.04
N ARG A 743 1.91 -21.77 -36.51
CA ARG A 743 0.66 -21.48 -37.24
C ARG A 743 0.43 -19.98 -37.45
N GLY A 744 1.21 -19.11 -36.81
CA GLY A 744 1.08 -17.67 -36.90
C GLY A 744 -0.16 -17.12 -36.17
N GLU A 745 -0.61 -17.80 -35.13
CA GLU A 745 -1.72 -17.38 -34.28
C GLU A 745 -1.31 -16.20 -33.37
N SER A 746 -2.30 -15.47 -32.85
CA SER A 746 -2.07 -14.32 -31.96
C SER A 746 -2.21 -14.70 -30.49
N PHE A 747 -1.32 -14.16 -29.65
CA PHE A 747 -1.39 -14.29 -28.19
C PHE A 747 -2.18 -13.18 -27.49
N ALA A 748 -2.94 -12.36 -28.24
CA ALA A 748 -3.69 -11.24 -27.65
C ALA A 748 -4.67 -11.66 -26.54
N GLY A 749 -5.15 -12.90 -26.55
CA GLY A 749 -6.00 -13.45 -25.50
C GLY A 749 -5.31 -13.66 -24.13
N TYR A 750 -3.99 -13.66 -24.09
CA TYR A 750 -3.22 -13.76 -22.84
C TYR A 750 -2.95 -12.39 -22.21
N ASP A 751 -3.18 -11.31 -22.95
CA ASP A 751 -2.88 -9.97 -22.48
C ASP A 751 -3.79 -9.56 -21.33
N PRO A 752 -3.32 -8.64 -20.46
CA PRO A 752 -4.15 -8.10 -19.39
C PRO A 752 -5.43 -7.46 -19.92
N SER A 753 -6.48 -7.48 -19.09
CA SER A 753 -7.85 -7.11 -19.51
C SER A 753 -7.92 -5.69 -20.04
N PHE A 754 -7.09 -4.82 -19.47
CA PHE A 754 -6.89 -3.45 -19.93
C PHE A 754 -5.40 -3.22 -20.15
N ARG A 755 -5.08 -2.57 -21.27
CA ARG A 755 -3.71 -2.16 -21.61
C ARG A 755 -3.48 -0.67 -21.43
N ALA A 756 -4.56 0.12 -21.39
CA ALA A 756 -4.50 1.55 -21.17
C ALA A 756 -5.67 1.95 -20.28
N LEU A 757 -5.37 2.67 -19.21
CA LEU A 757 -6.32 3.25 -18.26
C LEU A 757 -6.13 4.75 -18.24
N TYR A 758 -7.24 5.49 -18.16
CA TYR A 758 -7.25 6.94 -18.15
C TYR A 758 -8.16 7.47 -17.06
N LEU A 759 -7.85 8.66 -16.54
CA LEU A 759 -8.74 9.40 -15.66
C LEU A 759 -9.23 10.67 -16.36
N TYR A 760 -10.56 10.82 -16.45
CA TYR A 760 -11.25 11.97 -17.04
C TYR A 760 -12.19 12.58 -15.98
N PRO A 761 -11.68 13.47 -15.12
CA PRO A 761 -12.48 14.02 -14.03
C PRO A 761 -13.77 14.72 -14.50
N GLY A 762 -13.74 15.41 -15.65
CA GLY A 762 -14.92 16.04 -16.22
C GLY A 762 -15.96 15.05 -16.76
N LEU A 763 -15.51 14.02 -17.47
CA LEU A 763 -16.39 12.94 -17.97
C LEU A 763 -17.09 12.19 -16.82
N SER A 764 -16.43 12.02 -15.67
CA SER A 764 -17.01 11.36 -14.49
C SER A 764 -18.23 12.07 -13.88
N LEU A 765 -18.44 13.36 -14.19
CA LEU A 765 -19.57 14.14 -13.67
C LEU A 765 -20.88 13.87 -14.42
N PHE A 766 -20.82 13.25 -15.60
CA PHE A 766 -22.02 12.87 -16.33
C PHE A 766 -22.66 11.65 -15.68
N ASN A 767 -23.98 11.69 -15.50
CA ASN A 767 -24.68 10.60 -14.83
C ASN A 767 -25.04 9.49 -15.79
N HIS A 768 -24.98 8.25 -15.31
CA HIS A 768 -25.29 7.09 -16.14
C HIS A 768 -26.78 7.01 -16.46
N ALA A 769 -27.10 6.80 -17.74
CA ALA A 769 -28.38 6.25 -18.17
C ALA A 769 -28.18 5.02 -19.05
N CYS A 770 -29.12 4.06 -18.96
CA CYS A 770 -29.09 2.88 -19.80
C CYS A 770 -29.09 3.23 -21.31
N PRO A 771 -28.57 2.33 -22.16
CA PRO A 771 -28.46 2.54 -23.62
C PRO A 771 -29.75 3.00 -24.31
N GLU A 772 -30.92 2.68 -23.77
CA GLU A 772 -32.20 3.08 -24.35
C GLU A 772 -32.71 4.45 -23.87
N LYS A 773 -32.21 4.95 -22.73
CA LYS A 773 -32.76 6.13 -22.03
C LYS A 773 -31.80 7.33 -21.95
N HIS A 774 -30.56 7.19 -22.42
CA HIS A 774 -29.60 8.31 -22.45
C HIS A 774 -29.95 9.34 -23.54
N ASN A 775 -29.54 10.59 -23.32
CA ASN A 775 -29.74 11.70 -24.25
C ASN A 775 -28.44 12.25 -24.86
N ALA A 776 -27.28 11.78 -24.39
CA ALA A 776 -25.97 12.08 -24.94
C ALA A 776 -25.12 10.81 -25.07
N GLU A 777 -24.24 10.81 -26.07
CA GLU A 777 -23.26 9.75 -26.32
C GLU A 777 -21.86 10.28 -26.06
N TRP A 778 -20.92 9.37 -25.85
CA TRP A 778 -19.51 9.70 -25.69
C TRP A 778 -18.62 8.71 -26.46
N GLY A 779 -17.39 9.12 -26.74
CA GLY A 779 -16.42 8.28 -27.45
C GLY A 779 -15.05 8.94 -27.58
N PHE A 780 -14.08 8.20 -28.14
CA PHE A 780 -12.71 8.67 -28.32
C PHE A 780 -12.49 9.36 -29.67
N ASP A 781 -11.61 10.36 -29.69
CA ASP A 781 -11.11 11.03 -30.88
C ASP A 781 -10.04 10.18 -31.59
N PHE A 782 -10.45 9.09 -32.22
CA PHE A 782 -9.52 8.20 -32.92
C PHE A 782 -8.79 8.86 -34.10
N ALA A 783 -9.26 10.02 -34.58
CA ALA A 783 -8.72 10.68 -35.76
C ALA A 783 -7.54 11.61 -35.45
N ASP A 784 -7.63 12.43 -34.40
CA ASP A 784 -6.60 13.41 -34.05
C ASP A 784 -5.79 13.00 -32.81
N VAL A 785 -6.43 12.97 -31.64
CA VAL A 785 -5.81 12.57 -30.36
C VAL A 785 -6.53 11.34 -29.79
N PRO A 786 -6.01 10.12 -30.03
CA PRO A 786 -6.70 8.86 -29.73
C PRO A 786 -7.26 8.68 -28.32
N ASN A 787 -6.70 9.34 -27.32
CA ASN A 787 -7.17 9.30 -25.94
C ASN A 787 -7.93 10.56 -25.51
N ARG A 788 -8.36 11.43 -26.42
CA ARG A 788 -9.28 12.51 -26.10
C ARG A 788 -10.70 11.97 -26.13
N VAL A 789 -11.53 12.37 -25.16
CA VAL A 789 -12.95 12.00 -25.08
C VAL A 789 -13.83 13.15 -25.55
N PHE A 790 -14.91 12.78 -26.22
CA PHE A 790 -15.96 13.66 -26.69
C PHE A 790 -17.29 13.24 -26.10
N VAL A 791 -18.15 14.22 -25.80
CA VAL A 791 -19.57 14.01 -25.47
C VAL A 791 -20.39 14.83 -26.44
N TRP A 792 -21.39 14.22 -27.08
CA TRP A 792 -22.29 14.89 -28.02
C TRP A 792 -23.76 14.51 -27.76
N ALA A 793 -24.67 15.39 -28.14
CA ALA A 793 -26.10 15.16 -27.97
C ALA A 793 -26.60 14.10 -28.95
N LYS A 794 -27.28 13.07 -28.45
CA LYS A 794 -27.96 12.06 -29.28
C LYS A 794 -29.30 12.58 -29.80
N ASP A 795 -29.99 13.35 -28.96
CA ASP A 795 -31.29 13.96 -29.22
C ASP A 795 -31.24 15.47 -28.94
N ASP A 796 -32.31 16.20 -29.29
CA ASP A 796 -32.45 17.59 -28.85
C ASP A 796 -32.63 17.62 -27.31
N ILE A 797 -31.75 18.34 -26.61
CA ILE A 797 -31.76 18.47 -25.14
C ILE A 797 -32.24 19.88 -24.79
N PRO A 798 -33.42 20.03 -24.16
CA PRO A 798 -33.93 21.34 -23.76
C PRO A 798 -33.14 21.91 -22.58
N LYS A 799 -33.15 23.24 -22.47
CA LYS A 799 -32.62 23.96 -21.31
C LYS A 799 -33.17 23.38 -19.99
N GLY A 800 -32.29 23.20 -19.01
CA GLY A 800 -32.60 22.71 -17.67
C GLY A 800 -32.67 21.19 -17.55
N LYS A 801 -32.53 20.43 -18.65
CA LYS A 801 -32.50 18.97 -18.61
C LYS A 801 -31.09 18.47 -18.27
N GLU A 802 -31.03 17.41 -17.47
CA GLU A 802 -29.78 16.70 -17.17
C GLU A 802 -29.26 15.96 -18.40
N ILE A 803 -27.94 15.95 -18.58
CA ILE A 803 -27.23 15.26 -19.64
C ILE A 803 -26.75 13.92 -19.08
N LEU A 804 -27.27 12.84 -19.64
CA LEU A 804 -27.03 11.48 -19.21
C LEU A 804 -26.34 10.68 -20.32
N ILE A 805 -25.33 9.90 -19.95
CA ILE A 805 -24.52 9.10 -20.89
C ILE A 805 -24.53 7.61 -20.55
N PRO A 806 -24.41 6.72 -21.56
CA PRO A 806 -24.24 5.30 -21.32
C PRO A 806 -22.75 4.97 -21.13
N TYR A 807 -22.33 4.58 -19.92
CA TYR A 807 -20.97 4.09 -19.67
C TYR A 807 -20.77 2.64 -20.15
N THR A 808 -21.86 1.90 -20.33
CA THR A 808 -21.88 0.53 -20.82
C THR A 808 -22.75 0.40 -22.06
N GLU A 809 -22.38 -0.51 -22.95
CA GLU A 809 -23.17 -0.81 -24.16
C GLU A 809 -24.43 -1.64 -23.85
N SER A 810 -24.39 -2.43 -22.77
CA SER A 810 -25.51 -3.26 -22.31
C SER A 810 -26.06 -2.74 -20.99
N PRO A 811 -27.37 -2.93 -20.72
CA PRO A 811 -27.93 -2.70 -19.39
C PRO A 811 -27.17 -3.52 -18.35
N LEU A 812 -26.83 -2.89 -17.22
CA LEU A 812 -26.22 -3.54 -16.08
C LEU A 812 -27.29 -3.95 -15.07
N THR A 813 -27.05 -5.04 -14.34
CA THR A 813 -27.82 -5.35 -13.13
C THR A 813 -27.57 -4.28 -12.08
N LYS A 814 -28.47 -4.15 -11.09
CA LYS A 814 -28.32 -3.19 -9.99
C LYS A 814 -26.97 -3.32 -9.28
N ASN A 815 -26.58 -4.56 -8.96
CA ASN A 815 -25.29 -4.86 -8.34
C ASN A 815 -24.11 -4.54 -9.27
N GLY A 816 -24.25 -4.81 -10.58
CA GLY A 816 -23.23 -4.45 -11.58
C GLY A 816 -23.02 -2.94 -11.67
N MET A 817 -24.09 -2.14 -11.62
CA MET A 817 -24.02 -0.68 -11.62
C MET A 817 -23.33 -0.15 -10.38
N LEU A 818 -23.75 -0.61 -9.20
CA LEU A 818 -23.14 -0.21 -7.93
C LEU A 818 -21.63 -0.51 -7.91
N ARG A 819 -21.22 -1.67 -8.45
CA ARG A 819 -19.81 -2.05 -8.50
C ARG A 819 -18.98 -1.29 -9.53
N GLN A 820 -19.51 -1.07 -10.74
CA GLN A 820 -18.76 -0.43 -11.84
C GLN A 820 -18.84 1.09 -11.81
N LEU A 821 -19.95 1.65 -11.35
CA LEU A 821 -20.28 3.08 -11.43
C LEU A 821 -20.36 3.73 -10.06
N GLY A 822 -20.28 2.97 -8.96
CA GLY A 822 -20.44 3.47 -7.59
C GLY A 822 -21.88 3.80 -7.17
N ARG A 823 -22.82 3.78 -8.12
CA ARG A 823 -24.17 4.32 -7.95
C ARG A 823 -25.20 3.64 -8.83
N GLN A 824 -26.47 3.90 -8.55
CA GLN A 824 -27.59 3.45 -9.37
C GLN A 824 -27.75 4.28 -10.65
N CYS A 825 -28.42 3.72 -11.67
CA CYS A 825 -28.81 4.45 -12.88
C CYS A 825 -29.57 5.72 -12.52
N ALA A 826 -29.33 6.81 -13.26
CA ALA A 826 -30.15 8.02 -13.19
C ALA A 826 -31.40 7.94 -14.08
N CYS A 827 -31.63 6.80 -14.74
CA CYS A 827 -32.76 6.58 -15.61
C CYS A 827 -34.00 6.09 -14.86
N ASP A 828 -35.20 6.43 -15.34
CA ASP A 828 -36.48 5.95 -14.78
C ASP A 828 -36.78 4.48 -15.16
N GLY A 829 -35.76 3.63 -15.36
CA GLY A 829 -35.91 2.23 -15.72
C GLY A 829 -36.13 1.34 -14.51
N GLU A 830 -36.96 0.31 -14.66
CA GLU A 830 -36.88 -0.86 -13.78
C GLU A 830 -35.61 -1.64 -14.17
N HIS A 831 -34.82 -2.00 -13.15
CA HIS A 831 -33.63 -2.82 -13.29
C HIS A 831 -33.92 -4.08 -12.50
N ASP A 832 -34.13 -5.20 -13.20
CA ASP A 832 -34.34 -6.47 -12.55
C ASP A 832 -33.05 -6.84 -11.78
N ASP A 833 -33.21 -7.11 -10.47
CA ASP A 833 -32.28 -7.97 -9.77
C ASP A 833 -32.55 -9.36 -10.36
N GLU A 834 -31.61 -9.98 -11.08
CA GLU A 834 -31.72 -11.40 -11.41
C GLU A 834 -31.69 -12.20 -10.09
N SER A 835 -32.85 -12.30 -9.43
CA SER A 835 -33.16 -13.33 -8.44
C SER A 835 -33.80 -14.50 -9.18
N SER A 836 -32.98 -15.26 -9.89
CA SER A 836 -33.25 -16.62 -10.33
C SER A 836 -31.88 -17.25 -10.56
N ASP A 837 -31.32 -17.98 -9.61
CA ASP A 837 -31.87 -19.28 -9.19
C ASP A 837 -32.26 -19.36 -7.71
N GLU A 838 -33.27 -20.19 -7.45
CA GLU A 838 -33.87 -20.50 -6.15
C GLU A 838 -32.83 -20.94 -5.11
N ASP A 839 -32.76 -20.24 -3.98
CA ASP A 839 -32.59 -20.89 -2.68
C ASP A 839 -33.06 -19.95 -1.54
N ASP A 840 -34.35 -20.04 -1.22
CA ASP A 840 -34.93 -19.50 0.02
C ASP A 840 -34.39 -20.33 1.20
N SER A 841 -33.24 -19.95 1.74
CA SER A 841 -32.80 -20.36 3.07
C SER A 841 -32.98 -19.17 4.03
N PRO A 842 -33.71 -19.32 5.15
CA PRO A 842 -33.95 -18.22 6.06
C PRO A 842 -32.64 -17.75 6.71
N GLU A 843 -32.43 -16.43 6.72
CA GLU A 843 -31.38 -15.74 7.47
C GLU A 843 -31.39 -16.23 8.94
N GLN A 844 -30.41 -17.07 9.29
CA GLN A 844 -30.04 -17.29 10.69
C GLN A 844 -28.70 -16.61 10.91
N SER A 845 -28.70 -15.59 11.78
CA SER A 845 -27.47 -15.04 12.34
C SER A 845 -26.66 -16.17 12.98
N PRO A 846 -25.35 -16.30 12.69
CA PRO A 846 -24.54 -17.33 13.32
C PRO A 846 -24.41 -17.03 14.81
N GLN A 847 -25.21 -17.71 15.64
CA GLN A 847 -24.91 -17.83 17.06
C GLN A 847 -23.82 -18.88 17.22
N TYR A 848 -22.57 -18.44 17.31
CA TYR A 848 -21.49 -19.32 17.74
C TYR A 848 -21.75 -19.77 19.19
N ALA A 849 -21.72 -21.08 19.43
CA ALA A 849 -21.66 -21.60 20.79
C ALA A 849 -20.31 -21.22 21.42
N PRO A 850 -20.26 -20.71 22.67
CA PRO A 850 -19.01 -20.41 23.33
C PRO A 850 -18.29 -21.71 23.67
N LEU A 851 -17.35 -22.14 22.83
CA LEU A 851 -16.46 -23.25 23.15
C LEU A 851 -15.31 -22.72 24.02
N SER A 852 -15.55 -22.73 25.33
CA SER A 852 -14.50 -22.55 26.33
C SER A 852 -13.42 -23.60 26.11
N ALA A 853 -12.16 -23.15 26.04
CA ALA A 853 -10.98 -24.00 26.06
C ALA A 853 -11.06 -24.99 27.23
N ALA A 854 -11.27 -26.27 26.94
CA ALA A 854 -11.14 -27.34 27.90
C ALA A 854 -9.91 -28.18 27.54
N PRO A 855 -8.95 -28.36 28.46
CA PRO A 855 -7.83 -29.26 28.26
C PRO A 855 -8.34 -30.71 28.31
N ARG A 856 -8.01 -31.53 27.31
CA ARG A 856 -8.23 -32.98 27.40
C ARG A 856 -7.30 -33.54 28.47
N ALA A 857 -7.88 -34.05 29.57
CA ALA A 857 -7.16 -34.81 30.57
C ALA A 857 -6.66 -36.15 29.99
N PRO A 858 -5.51 -36.67 30.44
CA PRO A 858 -4.98 -37.96 29.99
C PRO A 858 -5.71 -39.11 30.67
N THR A 859 -6.20 -40.07 29.89
CA THR A 859 -6.86 -41.29 30.40
C THR A 859 -5.81 -42.25 30.98
N PRO A 860 -6.00 -42.82 32.19
CA PRO A 860 -5.05 -43.76 32.77
C PRO A 860 -5.28 -45.19 32.23
N ALA A 861 -4.16 -45.88 31.99
CA ALA A 861 -4.12 -47.30 31.68
C ALA A 861 -4.35 -48.17 32.93
N ASN A 862 -5.25 -49.14 32.82
CA ASN A 862 -5.42 -50.34 33.64
C ASN A 862 -6.34 -51.27 32.81
N SER A 863 -6.19 -52.60 32.70
CA SER A 863 -5.34 -53.58 33.38
C SER A 863 -5.45 -54.93 32.65
N SER A 864 -4.41 -55.75 32.79
CA SER A 864 -4.43 -57.21 33.03
C SER A 864 -5.08 -58.21 32.04
N ASP A 865 -4.21 -58.84 31.23
CA ASP A 865 -3.70 -60.23 31.36
C ASP A 865 -4.57 -61.50 31.08
N ARG A 866 -3.92 -62.42 30.33
CA ARG A 866 -4.12 -63.89 30.11
C ARG A 866 -5.31 -64.37 29.26
N SER A 867 -5.10 -65.15 28.18
CA SER A 867 -4.61 -66.53 28.26
C SER A 867 -4.23 -67.16 26.90
N GLN A 868 -3.10 -67.89 26.91
CA GLN A 868 -2.82 -69.20 26.26
C GLN A 868 -2.44 -69.29 24.76
N ALA A 869 -1.17 -69.66 24.57
CA ALA A 869 -0.59 -70.34 23.41
C ALA A 869 -0.98 -71.84 23.38
N PRO A 870 -0.64 -72.64 22.33
CA PRO A 870 0.75 -73.13 22.16
C PRO A 870 1.28 -73.21 20.71
N SER A 871 2.62 -73.21 20.63
CA SER A 871 3.55 -73.48 19.52
C SER A 871 3.33 -74.87 18.85
N PRO A 872 3.92 -75.24 17.68
CA PRO A 872 5.38 -75.42 17.53
C PRO A 872 6.03 -75.25 16.11
N ARG A 873 7.39 -75.25 16.10
CA ARG A 873 8.38 -75.46 15.00
C ARG A 873 8.65 -74.28 14.05
N SER A 874 9.85 -73.72 13.83
CA SER A 874 11.31 -74.04 13.92
C SER A 874 11.98 -74.28 12.57
N LEU A 875 13.21 -73.73 12.43
CA LEU A 875 14.28 -73.82 11.39
C LEU A 875 14.24 -72.70 10.33
N GLY A 876 15.24 -71.82 10.17
CA GLY A 876 16.71 -71.92 10.37
C GLY A 876 17.35 -71.82 8.97
N THR A 877 18.35 -70.99 8.64
CA THR A 877 19.76 -70.98 9.11
C THR A 877 20.48 -69.78 8.45
N GLN A 878 21.25 -68.96 9.19
CA GLN A 878 22.73 -68.97 9.38
C GLN A 878 23.54 -68.56 8.13
N THR A 879 24.59 -67.74 8.21
CA THR A 879 25.82 -67.92 9.03
C THR A 879 26.60 -66.61 9.26
N LYS A 880 27.29 -66.53 10.42
CA LYS A 880 28.54 -65.76 10.66
C LYS A 880 29.70 -66.76 10.78
N PRO A 881 30.96 -66.33 10.60
CA PRO A 881 31.83 -66.24 11.78
C PRO A 881 32.78 -65.02 11.78
N ALA A 882 33.39 -64.78 12.94
CA ALA A 882 34.30 -63.67 13.26
C ALA A 882 35.77 -63.98 12.90
N GLY A 883 36.60 -62.93 12.78
CA GLY A 883 38.06 -63.03 12.97
C GLY A 883 38.93 -62.01 12.22
N ALA A 884 39.58 -61.14 13.01
CA ALA A 884 40.92 -60.54 12.83
C ALA A 884 41.17 -59.36 11.85
N GLN A 885 41.62 -58.25 12.45
CA GLN A 885 42.61 -57.24 12.03
C GLN A 885 43.27 -57.38 10.65
N VAL A 886 43.34 -56.27 9.90
CA VAL A 886 44.56 -55.51 9.55
C VAL A 886 44.18 -54.32 8.66
N ASP A 887 44.76 -53.17 8.99
CA ASP A 887 45.00 -51.92 8.23
C ASP A 887 44.13 -51.51 7.03
N GLY A 888 43.73 -50.25 7.08
CA GLY A 888 43.71 -49.39 5.90
C GLY A 888 42.42 -48.60 5.74
N THR A 889 42.57 -47.28 5.92
CA THR A 889 41.78 -46.21 5.27
C THR A 889 40.29 -46.13 5.57
N ASP A 890 39.86 -45.09 6.28
CA ASP A 890 39.13 -43.98 5.65
C ASP A 890 38.92 -42.78 6.60
N ASP A 891 38.56 -41.65 5.98
CA ASP A 891 37.98 -40.41 6.54
C ASP A 891 38.92 -39.25 6.90
N ASN A 892 39.37 -38.56 5.85
CA ASN A 892 39.36 -37.09 5.79
C ASN A 892 38.01 -36.71 5.12
N ARG A 893 37.21 -35.73 5.53
CA ARG A 893 37.58 -34.39 6.01
C ARG A 893 36.30 -33.65 6.46
N GLU A 894 36.17 -33.42 7.76
CA GLU A 894 35.43 -32.28 8.31
C GLU A 894 36.30 -31.02 8.26
N GLU A 895 35.61 -29.87 8.32
CA GLU A 895 36.07 -28.57 8.83
C GLU A 895 37.19 -27.82 8.09
N PHE A 896 36.88 -26.61 7.63
CA PHE A 896 37.78 -25.46 7.77
C PHE A 896 36.98 -24.15 7.71
N ALA A 897 36.83 -23.54 8.88
CA ALA A 897 36.78 -22.10 9.03
C ALA A 897 38.19 -21.54 8.75
N ALA A 898 38.29 -20.50 7.94
CA ALA A 898 39.53 -19.75 7.76
C ALA A 898 39.40 -18.37 8.44
N ARG A 899 40.09 -18.24 9.57
CA ARG A 899 40.62 -16.97 10.11
C ARG A 899 41.78 -16.53 9.21
N GLU A 900 41.81 -15.27 8.82
CA GLU A 900 43.06 -14.56 8.50
C GLU A 900 43.36 -13.59 9.65
N GLU A 901 44.46 -13.86 10.35
CA GLU A 901 45.06 -12.99 11.35
C GLU A 901 45.92 -11.93 10.66
N HIS A 902 45.58 -10.65 10.84
CA HIS A 902 46.54 -9.56 10.68
C HIS A 902 46.88 -8.99 12.06
N PHE A 903 48.15 -9.16 12.42
CA PHE A 903 48.81 -8.57 13.59
C PHE A 903 48.73 -7.03 13.57
N LEU A 904 48.16 -6.44 14.63
CA LEU A 904 48.45 -5.09 15.09
C LEU A 904 48.55 -5.09 16.63
N PRO A 905 49.39 -4.21 17.21
CA PRO A 905 49.97 -4.43 18.54
C PRO A 905 49.02 -4.04 19.68
N GLU A 906 49.25 -4.68 20.83
CA GLU A 906 48.61 -4.43 22.13
C GLU A 906 48.64 -2.93 22.49
N ALA A 907 47.45 -2.36 22.71
CA ALA A 907 47.27 -1.09 23.41
C ALA A 907 46.43 -1.37 24.65
N THR A 908 46.99 -0.97 25.79
CA THR A 908 46.50 -1.16 27.15
C THR A 908 45.19 -0.42 27.42
N GLU A 909 44.44 -0.97 28.37
CA GLU A 909 43.25 -0.37 28.99
C GLU A 909 43.53 1.05 29.54
N ASP A 910 42.45 1.82 29.67
CA ASP A 910 42.32 3.19 30.19
C ASP A 910 42.56 4.34 29.19
N GLU A 911 41.50 4.71 28.44
CA GLU A 911 41.05 6.10 28.32
C GLU A 911 39.68 6.18 27.61
N PHE A 912 38.69 6.70 28.32
CA PHE A 912 37.32 6.94 27.88
C PHE A 912 37.30 8.23 27.04
N ASP A 913 37.18 8.12 25.71
CA ASP A 913 37.29 9.26 24.80
C ASP A 913 35.95 10.01 24.65
N TRP A 914 35.80 11.09 25.43
CA TRP A 914 34.65 12.00 25.39
C TRP A 914 34.60 12.83 24.08
N GLU A 915 35.67 12.87 23.27
CA GLU A 915 35.72 13.70 22.08
C GLU A 915 34.93 13.13 20.89
N LEU A 916 34.70 11.81 20.82
CA LEU A 916 33.96 11.19 19.72
C LEU A 916 32.44 11.50 19.78
N GLU A 917 31.89 11.62 20.99
CA GLU A 917 30.49 12.00 21.22
C GLU A 917 30.27 13.51 20.95
N HIS A 918 31.28 14.35 21.26
CA HIS A 918 31.28 15.79 20.95
C HIS A 918 31.48 16.08 19.45
N HIS A 919 32.26 15.24 18.75
CA HIS A 919 32.53 15.37 17.32
C HIS A 919 31.35 14.90 16.45
N MET A 920 30.46 14.04 16.98
CA MET A 920 29.20 13.67 16.31
C MET A 920 28.03 14.62 16.62
N ALA A 921 28.06 15.34 17.74
CA ALA A 921 26.99 16.25 18.16
C ALA A 921 26.98 17.64 17.50
N THR A 922 28.06 18.08 16.83
CA THR A 922 28.24 19.50 16.43
C THR A 922 27.91 19.85 14.97
N ARG A 923 27.20 19.00 14.21
CA ARG A 923 26.67 19.38 12.88
C ARG A 923 25.16 19.57 12.87
N LYS A 924 24.70 20.73 13.35
CA LYS A 924 23.44 21.38 12.91
C LYS A 924 23.71 22.83 12.45
N ARG A 925 23.80 23.00 11.11
CA ARG A 925 23.32 24.09 10.18
C ARG A 925 23.62 25.58 10.51
N PRO A 926 23.86 26.46 9.49
CA PRO A 926 22.89 26.73 8.42
C PRO A 926 23.48 26.99 7.02
N TYR A 927 22.71 26.72 5.94
CA TYR A 927 22.68 27.63 4.78
C TYR A 927 21.48 27.33 3.86
N ARG A 928 20.54 28.28 3.81
CA ARG A 928 19.53 28.46 2.76
C ARG A 928 19.61 29.94 2.39
N ALA A 929 20.52 30.30 1.50
CA ALA A 929 20.53 31.53 0.73
C ALA A 929 21.53 31.38 -0.42
N GLU A 930 21.11 31.79 -1.62
CA GLU A 930 21.95 32.11 -2.79
C GLU A 930 22.68 30.95 -3.49
N TRP A 931 22.06 30.43 -4.56
CA TRP A 931 22.78 29.88 -5.71
C TRP A 931 22.36 30.67 -6.95
N GLN A 932 23.04 31.80 -7.16
CA GLN A 932 23.29 32.37 -8.46
C GLN A 932 24.80 32.19 -8.71
N GLU A 933 25.13 31.56 -9.85
CA GLU A 933 26.45 31.56 -10.53
C GLU A 933 27.69 31.09 -9.74
N SER A 934 28.13 29.84 -9.98
CA SER A 934 29.49 29.58 -10.47
C SER A 934 29.62 28.15 -10.99
N ARG A 935 29.85 28.05 -12.30
CA ARG A 935 30.43 26.87 -12.96
C ARG A 935 31.88 26.70 -12.47
N ASP A 936 32.44 25.51 -12.69
CA ASP A 936 33.86 25.13 -12.52
C ASP A 936 34.34 24.70 -11.12
N TYR A 937 33.94 23.50 -10.67
CA TYR A 937 34.86 22.64 -9.88
C TYR A 937 34.45 21.15 -9.83
N LYS A 938 34.37 20.45 -10.98
CA LYS A 938 34.40 18.98 -11.03
C LYS A 938 35.16 18.47 -12.27
N ARG A 939 36.46 18.78 -12.33
CA ARG A 939 37.44 18.03 -13.13
C ARG A 939 38.65 17.75 -12.25
N ARG A 940 39.14 16.51 -12.33
CA ARG A 940 40.30 15.89 -11.64
C ARG A 940 39.90 15.15 -10.37
N HIS A 941 39.59 13.86 -10.53
CA HIS A 941 40.26 12.75 -9.84
C HIS A 941 39.63 11.43 -10.31
N PHE A 942 40.04 10.96 -11.49
CA PHE A 942 40.02 9.55 -11.89
C PHE A 942 41.07 9.41 -13.02
N ALA A 943 42.32 9.22 -12.59
CA ALA A 943 43.44 8.76 -13.40
C ALA A 943 44.56 8.33 -12.44
N SER A 944 44.44 7.10 -11.91
CA SER A 944 45.52 6.21 -11.46
C SER A 944 44.89 4.90 -11.03
#